data_AF-A0A7G8EBU0-F1
#
_entry.id   AF-A0A7G8EBU0-F1
#
_cell.length_a   1.000
_cell.length_b   1.000
_cell.length_c   1.000
_cell.angle_alpha   90.00
_cell.angle_beta   90.00
_cell.angle_gamma   90.00
#
_symmetry.space_group_name_H-M   'P 1'
#
loop_
_entity.id
_entity.type
_entity.pdbx_description
1 polymer ?
#
loop_
_entity_poly.entity_id
_entity_poly.type
_entity_poly.pdbx_seq_one_letter_code
_entity_poly.pdbx_strand_id
1 'polypeptide(L)'
;MSWLPLLVLIWPAWLSRTPEPLSPIWRRRSLIVLIGVLSLRYLLWRVSASLNLSTPLSTTLSLLLLAAEGWLLLSGMVPLVLAWRRFPDRRPAMHQLREQWQHSSWTPTVDILVPTYGEPINVLERTLIGCCHQTYPHTQVWVLDDSGRQEVKALASQYGCAYVHRPVRACAKAGNLNHGLRRCRGELVAVFDADFIPQSTFLENSIGFLLDPKVGLLQTPQTFINADPVMRNLGMERWLLSDEESFYRWIEPVRDGWGAVVCAGTAFLARRSALDSVGGFVEKAISEDFVTGINLRRKGWSLLYLQQKLSAGLAAETMADFVRQRQRWASGTLQSLRLPEGPLRGGGLTPWQRVAYLEGVVHWINNLPRLVLMLMPLSYGLLGTVPILISADDAVGLLLPLWATLLMGVGWLNRGSRTAFLSELTGWVLTVPLTVTVLANLMGRLGGFKVTPKHQRRDRGSWSVQLSLPLLALLALNLFNLRGLLQPQSALDSAAFDGRPLGLVWAVLNLLSLVIALRACWDPPSLDPSPWQAIDSMAWLQDAGGHRHACTLKAISESGAELLLHAKTTPLVASTTLCWCKEVPPLPVQLEMASGLGLAVRWGPLSALERKQLIRWLFCRPNCWRDRMAPPEWKALAVLLARLFTAPSRRPFQRCLMQQASLTDSGGPVG
;
A
#
# COMPACT_ATOMS: atom_id res chain seq x y z
N MET A 1 -13.69 25.03 32.28
CA MET A 1 -12.59 24.32 31.58
C MET A 1 -11.57 23.70 32.52
N SER A 2 -11.77 22.43 32.87
CA SER A 2 -10.76 21.59 33.53
C SER A 2 -9.84 20.99 32.48
N TRP A 3 -8.56 21.35 32.49
CA TRP A 3 -7.54 20.81 31.58
C TRP A 3 -6.93 19.50 32.07
N LEU A 4 -7.30 19.03 33.26
CA LEU A 4 -6.80 17.81 33.89
C LEU A 4 -6.91 16.56 33.00
N PRO A 5 -7.98 16.35 32.21
CA PRO A 5 -8.06 15.19 31.31
C PRO A 5 -6.94 15.12 30.26
N LEU A 6 -6.31 16.25 29.92
CA LEU A 6 -5.18 16.27 28.97
C LEU A 6 -3.88 15.74 29.54
N LEU A 7 -3.76 15.56 30.87
CA LEU A 7 -2.60 14.89 31.47
C LEU A 7 -2.41 13.47 30.94
N VAL A 8 -3.48 12.85 30.44
CA VAL A 8 -3.42 11.54 29.81
C VAL A 8 -2.51 11.50 28.57
N LEU A 9 -2.29 12.64 27.91
CA LEU A 9 -1.44 12.77 26.73
C LEU A 9 0.04 12.66 27.04
N ILE A 10 0.44 12.79 28.32
CA ILE A 10 1.82 12.54 28.76
C ILE A 10 2.21 11.09 28.43
N TRP A 11 1.27 10.15 28.51
CA TRP A 11 1.53 8.74 28.25
C TRP A 11 1.92 8.43 26.79
N PRO A 12 1.08 8.72 25.77
CA PRO A 12 1.48 8.52 24.38
C PRO A 12 2.71 9.37 23.98
N ALA A 13 2.88 10.57 24.55
CA ALA A 13 4.10 11.36 24.35
C ALA A 13 5.34 10.64 24.87
N TRP A 14 5.29 10.08 26.08
CA TRP A 14 6.40 9.32 26.65
C TRP A 14 6.69 8.04 25.84
N LEU A 15 5.65 7.31 25.43
CA LEU A 15 5.80 6.09 24.61
C LEU A 15 6.55 6.35 23.30
N SER A 16 6.29 7.49 22.65
CA SER A 16 6.92 7.86 21.38
C SER A 16 8.45 8.00 21.44
N ARG A 17 9.05 8.10 22.64
CA ARG A 17 10.51 8.20 22.81
C ARG A 17 11.24 6.91 22.48
N THR A 18 10.57 5.77 22.53
CA THR A 18 11.14 4.46 22.22
C THR A 18 10.30 3.74 21.18
N PRO A 19 10.86 3.24 20.07
CA PRO A 19 10.10 2.51 19.07
C PRO A 19 9.29 1.34 19.67
N GLU A 20 8.08 1.11 19.15
CA GLU A 20 7.22 -0.01 19.58
C GLU A 20 7.92 -1.38 19.51
N PRO A 21 8.71 -1.72 18.46
CA PRO A 21 9.34 -3.03 18.37
C PRO A 21 10.35 -3.33 19.48
N LEU A 22 10.95 -2.28 20.05
CA LEU A 22 11.93 -2.34 21.13
C LEU A 22 11.29 -2.23 22.51
N SER A 23 10.00 -1.91 22.56
CA SER A 23 9.27 -1.67 23.79
C SER A 23 8.72 -2.98 24.37
N PRO A 24 8.69 -3.13 25.71
CA PRO A 24 8.01 -4.26 26.33
C PRO A 24 6.50 -4.22 26.03
N ILE A 25 5.90 -5.40 25.85
CA ILE A 25 4.50 -5.54 25.38
C ILE A 25 3.47 -4.81 26.25
N TRP A 26 3.73 -4.65 27.55
CA TRP A 26 2.82 -3.95 28.45
C TRP A 26 2.64 -2.47 28.05
N ARG A 27 3.64 -1.84 27.43
CA ARG A 27 3.52 -0.45 26.92
C ARG A 27 2.45 -0.36 25.85
N ARG A 28 2.49 -1.28 24.87
CA ARG A 28 1.46 -1.37 23.83
C ARG A 28 0.07 -1.65 24.44
N ARG A 29 -0.02 -2.62 25.35
CA ARG A 29 -1.28 -2.97 26.02
C ARG A 29 -1.86 -1.79 26.78
N SER A 30 -1.03 -1.04 27.52
CA SER A 30 -1.47 0.13 28.27
C SER A 30 -2.05 1.23 27.37
N LEU A 31 -1.46 1.45 26.18
CA LEU A 31 -2.00 2.39 25.20
C LEU A 31 -3.33 1.90 24.62
N ILE A 32 -3.45 0.60 24.32
CA ILE A 32 -4.71 0.01 23.86
C ILE A 32 -5.80 0.15 24.93
N VAL A 33 -5.48 -0.14 26.20
CA VAL A 33 -6.42 0.06 27.33
C VAL A 33 -6.82 1.51 27.43
N LEU A 34 -5.86 2.44 27.36
CA LEU A 34 -6.15 3.87 27.42
C LEU A 34 -7.11 4.30 26.31
N ILE A 35 -6.83 3.91 25.06
CA ILE A 35 -7.71 4.22 23.92
C ILE A 35 -9.11 3.61 24.13
N GLY A 36 -9.19 2.38 24.61
CA GLY A 36 -10.45 1.70 24.90
C GLY A 36 -11.26 2.41 26.00
N VAL A 37 -10.61 2.81 27.10
CA VAL A 37 -11.25 3.56 28.20
C VAL A 37 -11.74 4.93 27.72
N LEU A 38 -10.93 5.67 26.95
CA LEU A 38 -11.33 6.97 26.40
C LEU A 38 -12.49 6.83 25.41
N SER A 39 -12.47 5.77 24.58
CA SER A 39 -13.54 5.48 23.60
C SER A 39 -14.83 5.09 24.32
N LEU A 40 -14.76 4.25 25.35
CA LEU A 40 -15.92 3.89 26.17
C LEU A 40 -16.50 5.12 26.88
N ARG A 41 -15.64 5.93 27.51
CA ARG A 41 -16.04 7.18 28.17
C ARG A 41 -16.74 8.14 27.20
N TYR A 42 -16.20 8.30 26.00
CA TYR A 42 -16.81 9.11 24.94
C TYR A 42 -18.17 8.53 24.50
N LEU A 43 -18.27 7.23 24.25
CA LEU A 43 -19.53 6.59 23.83
C LEU A 43 -20.62 6.64 24.90
N LEU A 44 -20.25 6.46 26.18
CA LEU A 44 -21.18 6.61 27.31
C LEU A 44 -21.74 8.03 27.35
N TRP A 45 -20.88 9.05 27.25
CA TRP A 45 -21.31 10.44 27.15
C TRP A 45 -22.17 10.67 25.90
N ARG A 46 -21.81 10.05 24.77
CA ARG A 46 -22.57 10.20 23.53
C ARG A 46 -24.03 9.77 23.71
N VAL A 47 -24.26 8.65 24.39
CA VAL A 47 -25.60 8.11 24.67
C VAL A 47 -26.31 8.85 25.80
N SER A 48 -25.61 9.31 26.83
CA SER A 48 -26.24 9.84 28.04
C SER A 48 -26.55 11.34 28.00
N ALA A 49 -25.73 12.15 27.32
CA ALA A 49 -25.75 13.61 27.49
C ALA A 49 -25.74 14.42 26.19
N SER A 50 -25.33 13.83 25.07
CA SER A 50 -25.05 14.60 23.84
C SER A 50 -26.09 14.43 22.72
N LEU A 51 -27.10 13.57 22.91
CA LEU A 51 -28.13 13.32 21.89
C LEU A 51 -29.05 14.54 21.78
N ASN A 52 -29.24 15.04 20.56
CA ASN A 52 -30.26 16.05 20.30
C ASN A 52 -31.59 15.36 19.96
N LEU A 53 -32.51 15.34 20.92
CA LEU A 53 -33.82 14.68 20.81
C LEU A 53 -34.98 15.69 20.69
N SER A 54 -34.68 16.96 20.38
CA SER A 54 -35.68 18.04 20.38
C SER A 54 -36.74 17.89 19.27
N THR A 55 -36.35 17.34 18.12
CA THR A 55 -37.21 17.17 16.94
C THR A 55 -37.00 15.80 16.29
N PRO A 56 -37.95 15.28 15.48
CA PRO A 56 -37.74 14.01 14.77
C PRO A 56 -36.52 14.01 13.84
N LEU A 57 -36.24 15.14 13.19
CA LEU A 57 -35.08 15.31 12.31
C LEU A 57 -33.77 15.30 13.11
N SER A 58 -33.67 16.10 14.17
CA SER A 58 -32.47 16.12 15.05
C SER A 58 -32.23 14.77 15.72
N THR A 59 -33.29 14.09 16.14
CA THR A 59 -33.24 12.73 16.70
C THR A 59 -32.65 11.76 15.69
N THR A 60 -33.17 11.75 14.46
CA THR A 60 -32.70 10.85 13.40
C THR A 60 -31.23 11.09 13.06
N LEU A 61 -30.83 12.36 12.89
CA LEU A 61 -29.45 12.72 12.60
C LEU A 61 -28.50 12.40 13.77
N SER A 62 -28.93 12.62 15.02
CA SER A 62 -28.15 12.30 16.21
C SER A 62 -27.91 10.80 16.36
N LEU A 63 -28.95 9.98 16.14
CA LEU A 63 -28.84 8.52 16.20
C LEU A 63 -27.99 7.97 15.05
N LEU A 64 -28.13 8.54 13.84
CA LEU A 64 -27.30 8.17 12.69
C LEU A 64 -25.82 8.52 12.93
N LEU A 65 -25.55 9.68 13.51
CA LEU A 65 -24.20 10.08 13.90
C LEU A 65 -23.63 9.14 14.97
N LEU A 66 -24.39 8.87 16.04
CA LEU A 66 -24.00 7.93 17.09
C LEU A 66 -23.70 6.53 16.52
N ALA A 67 -24.52 6.02 15.61
CA ALA A 67 -24.30 4.73 14.98
C ALA A 67 -23.01 4.72 14.15
N ALA A 68 -22.73 5.79 13.40
CA ALA A 68 -21.51 5.90 12.59
C ALA A 68 -20.24 6.02 13.46
N GLU A 69 -20.26 6.88 14.48
CA GLU A 69 -19.15 7.06 15.43
C GLU A 69 -18.91 5.79 16.25
N GLY A 70 -19.99 5.21 16.80
CA GLY A 70 -19.97 3.96 17.55
C GLY A 70 -19.41 2.82 16.73
N TRP A 71 -19.86 2.66 15.48
CA TRP A 71 -19.31 1.65 14.58
C TRP A 71 -17.81 1.83 14.36
N LEU A 72 -17.35 3.04 14.02
CA LEU A 72 -15.94 3.29 13.71
C LEU A 72 -15.03 3.14 14.92
N LEU A 73 -15.47 3.57 16.10
CA LEU A 73 -14.71 3.39 17.33
C LEU A 73 -14.62 1.91 17.71
N LEU A 74 -15.74 1.19 17.70
CA LEU A 74 -15.78 -0.24 18.05
C LEU A 74 -15.03 -1.09 17.02
N SER A 75 -15.20 -0.83 15.72
CA SER A 75 -14.48 -1.54 14.67
C SER A 75 -12.99 -1.22 14.67
N GLY A 76 -12.62 0.03 14.97
CA GLY A 76 -11.23 0.45 15.16
C GLY A 76 -10.55 -0.25 16.35
N MET A 77 -11.30 -0.71 17.35
CA MET A 77 -10.75 -1.50 18.46
C MET A 77 -10.36 -2.92 18.04
N VAL A 78 -10.97 -3.50 17.01
CA VAL A 78 -10.70 -4.89 16.58
C VAL A 78 -9.22 -5.12 16.24
N PRO A 79 -8.57 -4.35 15.34
CA PRO A 79 -7.14 -4.55 15.06
C PRO A 79 -6.25 -4.26 16.29
N LEU A 80 -6.66 -3.36 17.19
CA LEU A 80 -5.95 -3.09 18.44
C LEU A 80 -6.01 -4.27 19.42
N VAL A 81 -7.19 -4.88 19.57
CA VAL A 81 -7.38 -6.09 20.38
C VAL A 81 -6.60 -7.26 19.79
N LEU A 82 -6.58 -7.42 18.47
CA LEU A 82 -5.74 -8.44 17.83
C LEU A 82 -4.26 -8.18 18.10
N ALA A 83 -3.82 -6.91 18.16
CA ALA A 83 -2.46 -6.53 18.54
C ALA A 83 -2.15 -6.67 20.04
N TRP A 84 -3.10 -7.14 20.88
CA TRP A 84 -2.86 -7.39 22.30
C TRP A 84 -1.76 -8.43 22.57
N ARG A 85 -1.60 -9.39 21.65
CA ARG A 85 -0.58 -10.44 21.68
C ARG A 85 0.67 -10.02 20.89
N ARG A 86 1.86 -10.46 21.33
CA ARG A 86 3.08 -10.32 20.52
C ARG A 86 2.92 -11.11 19.23
N PHE A 87 3.13 -10.46 18.11
CA PHE A 87 3.24 -11.09 16.80
C PHE A 87 4.72 -11.26 16.43
N PRO A 88 5.07 -12.29 15.64
CA PRO A 88 6.46 -12.59 15.34
C PRO A 88 7.06 -11.58 14.35
N ASP A 89 8.35 -11.30 14.50
CA ASP A 89 9.19 -10.71 13.46
C ASP A 89 10.16 -11.80 13.03
N ARG A 90 10.01 -12.31 11.80
CA ARG A 90 10.81 -13.42 11.27
C ARG A 90 12.10 -12.96 10.59
N ARG A 91 12.35 -11.65 10.45
CA ARG A 91 13.58 -11.14 9.83
C ARG A 91 14.85 -11.61 10.55
N PRO A 92 14.94 -11.61 11.90
CA PRO A 92 16.13 -12.12 12.59
C PRO A 92 16.37 -13.62 12.36
N ALA A 93 15.28 -14.41 12.25
CA ALA A 93 15.37 -15.85 12.02
C ALA A 93 15.66 -16.21 10.56
N MET A 94 15.52 -15.28 9.61
CA MET A 94 15.69 -15.54 8.17
C MET A 94 17.09 -16.08 7.85
N HIS A 95 18.15 -15.43 8.38
CA HIS A 95 19.53 -15.88 8.15
C HIS A 95 19.79 -17.25 8.76
N GLN A 96 19.36 -17.47 10.00
CA GLN A 96 19.50 -18.76 10.68
C GLN A 96 18.78 -19.89 9.94
N LEU A 97 17.54 -19.67 9.50
CA LEU A 97 16.76 -20.68 8.77
C LEU A 97 17.33 -20.95 7.38
N ARG A 98 17.86 -19.92 6.72
CA ARG A 98 18.60 -20.07 5.46
C ARG A 98 19.84 -20.92 5.66
N GLU A 99 20.65 -20.65 6.68
CA GLU A 99 21.84 -21.44 7.00
C GLU A 99 21.47 -22.88 7.35
N GLN A 100 20.46 -23.10 8.19
CA GLN A 100 19.96 -24.44 8.53
C GLN A 100 19.54 -25.22 7.29
N TRP A 101 18.84 -24.57 6.36
CA TRP A 101 18.46 -25.19 5.10
C TRP A 101 19.67 -25.50 4.22
N GLN A 102 20.64 -24.58 4.10
CA GLN A 102 21.87 -24.80 3.32
C GLN A 102 22.73 -25.96 3.86
N HIS A 103 22.66 -26.24 5.17
CA HIS A 103 23.31 -27.40 5.79
C HIS A 103 22.44 -28.67 5.77
N SER A 104 21.18 -28.57 5.32
CA SER A 104 20.29 -29.72 5.16
C SER A 104 20.51 -30.42 3.82
N SER A 105 20.07 -31.68 3.70
CA SER A 105 20.07 -32.41 2.43
C SER A 105 18.87 -32.08 1.54
N TRP A 106 17.98 -31.16 1.96
CA TRP A 106 16.74 -30.87 1.23
C TRP A 106 16.96 -29.80 0.17
N THR A 107 16.99 -30.22 -1.09
CA THR A 107 17.14 -29.35 -2.27
C THR A 107 15.86 -29.40 -3.12
N PRO A 108 14.77 -28.73 -2.70
CA PRO A 108 13.49 -28.83 -3.38
C PRO A 108 13.55 -28.19 -4.77
N THR A 109 12.89 -28.80 -5.74
CA THR A 109 12.63 -28.15 -7.04
C THR A 109 11.56 -27.08 -6.87
N VAL A 110 11.78 -25.91 -7.47
CA VAL A 110 10.85 -24.77 -7.38
C VAL A 110 10.34 -24.39 -8.77
N ASP A 111 9.02 -24.48 -8.95
CA ASP A 111 8.36 -23.89 -10.12
C ASP A 111 7.99 -22.44 -9.83
N ILE A 112 8.49 -21.50 -10.64
CA ILE A 112 8.17 -20.08 -10.54
C ILE A 112 7.09 -19.76 -11.58
N LEU A 113 5.86 -19.50 -11.14
CA LEU A 113 4.72 -19.23 -12.01
C LEU A 113 4.53 -17.72 -12.18
N VAL A 114 4.51 -17.28 -13.44
CA VAL A 114 4.27 -15.89 -13.85
C VAL A 114 3.01 -15.82 -14.72
N PRO A 115 1.81 -15.61 -14.14
CA PRO A 115 0.60 -15.41 -14.92
C PRO A 115 0.61 -14.05 -15.61
N THR A 116 0.24 -14.03 -16.89
CA THR A 116 0.04 -12.83 -17.70
C THR A 116 -1.24 -12.92 -18.50
N TYR A 117 -1.86 -11.77 -18.76
CA TYR A 117 -3.01 -11.65 -19.65
C TYR A 117 -2.74 -10.55 -20.68
N GLY A 118 -2.59 -9.30 -20.25
CA GLY A 118 -2.52 -8.14 -21.14
C GLY A 118 -1.40 -7.17 -20.82
N GLU A 119 -0.48 -7.56 -19.94
CA GLU A 119 0.62 -6.71 -19.52
C GLU A 119 1.58 -6.44 -20.68
N PRO A 120 2.12 -5.20 -20.78
CA PRO A 120 3.10 -4.85 -21.81
C PRO A 120 4.33 -5.76 -21.76
N ILE A 121 4.92 -6.03 -22.93
CA ILE A 121 6.04 -6.97 -23.05
C ILE A 121 7.24 -6.56 -22.18
N ASN A 122 7.50 -5.26 -22.06
CA ASN A 122 8.61 -4.73 -21.26
C ASN A 122 8.33 -4.83 -19.74
N VAL A 123 7.08 -4.86 -19.31
CA VAL A 123 6.71 -5.12 -17.91
C VAL A 123 6.96 -6.59 -17.59
N LEU A 124 6.44 -7.50 -18.43
CA LEU A 124 6.66 -8.93 -18.27
C LEU A 124 8.15 -9.28 -18.32
N GLU A 125 8.92 -8.68 -19.24
CA GLU A 125 10.35 -8.93 -19.36
C GLU A 125 11.13 -8.58 -18.09
N ARG A 126 10.82 -7.46 -17.42
CA ARG A 126 11.47 -7.12 -16.14
C ARG A 126 11.25 -8.21 -15.09
N THR A 127 10.02 -8.72 -15.02
CA THR A 127 9.65 -9.81 -14.12
C THR A 127 10.38 -11.11 -14.47
N LEU A 128 10.45 -11.48 -15.75
CA LEU A 128 11.21 -12.65 -16.20
C LEU A 128 12.71 -12.51 -15.92
N ILE A 129 13.28 -11.32 -16.07
CA ILE A 129 14.68 -11.06 -15.71
C ILE A 129 14.92 -11.36 -14.23
N GLY A 130 14.03 -10.92 -13.32
CA GLY A 130 14.15 -11.20 -11.88
C GLY A 130 13.92 -12.68 -11.53
N CYS A 131 12.91 -13.31 -12.14
CA CYS A 131 12.61 -14.72 -11.93
C CYS A 131 13.74 -15.63 -12.43
N CYS A 132 14.33 -15.34 -13.58
CA CYS A 132 15.47 -16.10 -14.12
C CYS A 132 16.81 -15.75 -13.47
N HIS A 133 16.85 -14.76 -12.57
CA HIS A 133 18.06 -14.35 -11.87
C HIS A 133 18.06 -14.77 -10.39
N GLN A 134 17.27 -15.78 -10.04
CA GLN A 134 17.38 -16.40 -8.72
C GLN A 134 18.76 -17.05 -8.57
N THR A 135 19.34 -16.88 -7.38
CA THR A 135 20.61 -17.49 -6.95
C THR A 135 20.46 -18.98 -6.67
N TYR A 136 19.25 -19.41 -6.31
CA TYR A 136 18.94 -20.83 -6.14
C TYR A 136 18.82 -21.54 -7.50
N PRO A 137 19.58 -22.63 -7.75
CA PRO A 137 19.71 -23.20 -9.10
C PRO A 137 18.56 -24.14 -9.51
N HIS A 138 17.86 -24.77 -8.58
CA HIS A 138 16.84 -25.79 -8.88
C HIS A 138 15.47 -25.18 -9.19
N THR A 139 15.42 -24.31 -10.20
CA THR A 139 14.22 -23.55 -10.56
C THR A 139 13.80 -23.78 -12.00
N GLN A 140 12.49 -23.75 -12.25
CA GLN A 140 11.91 -23.67 -13.59
C GLN A 140 10.90 -22.52 -13.62
N VAL A 141 11.12 -21.55 -14.51
CA VAL A 141 10.18 -20.43 -14.70
C VAL A 141 9.11 -20.84 -15.72
N TRP A 142 7.85 -20.59 -15.39
CA TRP A 142 6.67 -20.86 -16.21
C TRP A 142 5.91 -19.56 -16.49
N VAL A 143 5.82 -19.18 -17.75
CA VAL A 143 4.96 -18.09 -18.23
C VAL A 143 3.59 -18.65 -18.56
N LEU A 144 2.59 -18.26 -17.78
CA LEU A 144 1.22 -18.71 -17.94
C LEU A 144 0.41 -17.61 -18.65
N ASP A 145 0.33 -17.68 -19.97
CA ASP A 145 -0.27 -16.65 -20.81
C ASP A 145 -1.74 -16.96 -21.10
N ASP A 146 -2.63 -16.15 -20.53
CA ASP A 146 -4.07 -16.30 -20.67
C ASP A 146 -4.62 -15.65 -21.95
N SER A 147 -3.80 -14.88 -22.69
CA SER A 147 -4.17 -14.25 -23.97
C SER A 147 -3.64 -14.97 -25.20
N GLY A 148 -2.59 -15.79 -25.08
CA GLY A 148 -2.02 -16.55 -26.20
C GLY A 148 -1.22 -15.69 -27.18
N ARG A 149 -0.51 -14.68 -26.68
CA ARG A 149 0.24 -13.71 -27.50
C ARG A 149 1.57 -14.29 -27.98
N GLN A 150 1.82 -14.21 -29.29
CA GLN A 150 3.04 -14.74 -29.91
C GLN A 150 4.31 -14.06 -29.39
N GLU A 151 4.25 -12.75 -29.12
CA GLU A 151 5.34 -11.97 -28.50
C GLU A 151 5.71 -12.48 -27.09
N VAL A 152 4.73 -12.94 -26.31
CA VAL A 152 4.96 -13.50 -24.97
C VAL A 152 5.63 -14.86 -25.08
N LYS A 153 5.20 -15.70 -26.04
CA LYS A 153 5.84 -16.99 -26.32
C LYS A 153 7.30 -16.81 -26.76
N ALA A 154 7.56 -15.84 -27.64
CA ALA A 154 8.92 -15.51 -28.08
C ALA A 154 9.79 -15.03 -26.92
N LEU A 155 9.27 -14.14 -26.07
CA LEU A 155 9.97 -13.67 -24.88
C LEU A 155 10.27 -14.81 -23.90
N ALA A 156 9.30 -15.68 -23.63
CA ALA A 156 9.52 -16.86 -22.78
C ALA A 156 10.65 -17.74 -23.32
N SER A 157 10.65 -18.00 -24.64
CA SER A 157 11.73 -18.76 -25.30
C SER A 157 13.09 -18.07 -25.19
N GLN A 158 13.14 -16.74 -25.35
CA GLN A 158 14.38 -15.95 -25.23
C GLN A 158 15.03 -16.08 -23.85
N TYR A 159 14.21 -16.19 -22.79
CA TYR A 159 14.67 -16.33 -21.41
C TYR A 159 14.75 -17.80 -20.94
N GLY A 160 14.51 -18.78 -21.83
CA GLY A 160 14.51 -20.20 -21.46
C GLY A 160 13.37 -20.61 -20.52
N CYS A 161 12.30 -19.82 -20.47
CA CYS A 161 11.12 -20.09 -19.65
C CYS A 161 10.18 -21.08 -20.36
N ALA A 162 9.53 -21.94 -19.59
CA ALA A 162 8.44 -22.77 -20.10
C ALA A 162 7.21 -21.88 -20.37
N TYR A 163 6.58 -22.06 -21.53
CA TYR A 163 5.38 -21.30 -21.92
C TYR A 163 4.15 -22.19 -21.91
N VAL A 164 3.07 -21.72 -21.28
CA VAL A 164 1.78 -22.40 -21.27
C VAL A 164 0.68 -21.41 -21.62
N HIS A 165 -0.12 -21.78 -22.61
CA HIS A 165 -1.39 -21.16 -22.92
C HIS A 165 -2.49 -22.20 -22.75
N ARG A 166 -3.63 -21.82 -22.16
CA ARG A 166 -4.79 -22.69 -22.01
C ARG A 166 -5.82 -22.43 -23.12
N PRO A 167 -6.52 -23.47 -23.61
CA PRO A 167 -7.46 -23.32 -24.72
C PRO A 167 -8.74 -22.57 -24.34
N VAL A 168 -9.19 -22.70 -23.07
CA VAL A 168 -10.44 -22.09 -22.58
C VAL A 168 -10.12 -21.16 -21.42
N ARG A 169 -10.58 -19.91 -21.53
CA ARG A 169 -10.41 -18.86 -20.52
C ARG A 169 -11.56 -18.90 -19.52
N ALA A 170 -11.41 -19.72 -18.49
CA ALA A 170 -12.37 -19.81 -17.37
C ALA A 170 -11.69 -19.38 -16.05
N CYS A 171 -12.43 -18.73 -15.15
CA CYS A 171 -11.96 -18.45 -13.79
C CYS A 171 -10.68 -17.59 -13.69
N ALA A 172 -10.43 -16.72 -14.68
CA ALA A 172 -9.36 -15.71 -14.70
C ALA A 172 -7.98 -16.26 -14.23
N LYS A 173 -7.29 -15.54 -13.34
CA LYS A 173 -5.96 -15.89 -12.80
C LYS A 173 -5.95 -17.23 -12.08
N ALA A 174 -6.97 -17.53 -11.26
CA ALA A 174 -7.07 -18.81 -10.54
C ALA A 174 -7.04 -20.01 -11.47
N GLY A 175 -7.88 -19.98 -12.52
CA GLY A 175 -7.92 -21.06 -13.51
C GLY A 175 -6.62 -21.15 -14.32
N ASN A 176 -5.95 -20.03 -14.58
CA ASN A 176 -4.68 -20.00 -15.30
C ASN A 176 -3.56 -20.65 -14.45
N LEU A 177 -3.49 -20.28 -13.17
CA LEU A 177 -2.59 -20.90 -12.20
C LEU A 177 -2.87 -22.40 -12.06
N ASN A 178 -4.14 -22.82 -11.90
CA ASN A 178 -4.50 -24.23 -11.81
C ASN A 178 -4.16 -25.02 -13.08
N HIS A 179 -4.30 -24.40 -14.26
CA HIS A 179 -3.85 -25.02 -15.51
C HIS A 179 -2.33 -25.19 -15.55
N GLY A 180 -1.57 -24.18 -15.10
CA GLY A 180 -0.12 -24.25 -14.94
C GLY A 180 0.31 -25.33 -13.93
N LEU A 181 -0.34 -25.40 -12.77
CA LEU A 181 -0.10 -26.42 -11.74
C LEU A 181 -0.26 -27.85 -12.29
N ARG A 182 -1.14 -28.09 -13.26
CA ARG A 182 -1.24 -29.43 -13.88
C ARG A 182 -0.05 -29.79 -14.78
N ARG A 183 0.77 -28.82 -15.18
CA ARG A 183 1.92 -29.01 -16.07
C ARG A 183 3.26 -29.05 -15.31
N CYS A 184 3.32 -28.36 -14.19
CA CYS A 184 4.52 -28.20 -13.39
C CYS A 184 4.61 -29.29 -12.29
N ARG A 185 5.82 -29.63 -11.84
CA ARG A 185 6.09 -30.79 -10.93
C ARG A 185 7.01 -30.45 -9.75
N GLY A 186 7.30 -29.17 -9.55
CA GLY A 186 8.11 -28.67 -8.45
C GLY A 186 7.52 -29.04 -7.10
N GLU A 187 8.40 -29.36 -6.15
CA GLU A 187 8.01 -29.59 -4.76
C GLU A 187 7.46 -28.30 -4.13
N LEU A 188 8.00 -27.16 -4.54
CA LEU A 188 7.57 -25.83 -4.16
C LEU A 188 7.11 -25.03 -5.37
N VAL A 189 6.20 -24.09 -5.14
CA VAL A 189 5.65 -23.19 -6.14
C VAL A 189 5.80 -21.75 -5.65
N ALA A 190 6.51 -20.93 -6.41
CA ALA A 190 6.54 -19.49 -6.23
C ALA A 190 5.61 -18.82 -7.24
N VAL A 191 4.89 -17.77 -6.84
CA VAL A 191 4.01 -17.03 -7.75
C VAL A 191 4.36 -15.55 -7.74
N PHE A 192 4.59 -15.00 -8.94
CA PHE A 192 4.79 -13.57 -9.14
C PHE A 192 3.84 -13.06 -10.23
N ASP A 193 3.08 -12.02 -9.93
CA ASP A 193 2.35 -11.28 -10.97
C ASP A 193 3.31 -10.77 -12.05
N ALA A 194 2.81 -10.63 -13.28
CA ALA A 194 3.63 -10.20 -14.43
C ALA A 194 4.33 -8.83 -14.24
N ASP A 195 3.93 -8.04 -13.24
CA ASP A 195 4.55 -6.77 -12.87
C ASP A 195 5.31 -6.81 -11.52
N PHE A 196 5.57 -7.98 -10.93
CA PHE A 196 6.31 -8.14 -9.67
C PHE A 196 7.68 -8.79 -9.89
N ILE A 197 8.74 -8.02 -9.61
CA ILE A 197 10.12 -8.42 -9.85
C ILE A 197 10.74 -8.91 -8.53
N PRO A 198 11.12 -10.20 -8.41
CA PRO A 198 11.81 -10.68 -7.23
C PRO A 198 13.28 -10.25 -7.18
N GLN A 199 13.80 -10.06 -5.97
CA GLN A 199 15.25 -10.02 -5.74
C GLN A 199 15.87 -11.39 -6.03
N SER A 200 17.15 -11.41 -6.41
CA SER A 200 17.88 -12.63 -6.74
C SER A 200 17.97 -13.63 -5.57
N THR A 201 17.76 -13.17 -4.34
CA THR A 201 17.81 -13.96 -3.10
C THR A 201 16.43 -14.32 -2.56
N PHE A 202 15.35 -14.06 -3.30
CA PHE A 202 13.98 -14.34 -2.84
C PHE A 202 13.83 -15.80 -2.37
N LEU A 203 14.26 -16.77 -3.17
CA LEU A 203 14.11 -18.19 -2.84
C LEU A 203 14.99 -18.62 -1.67
N GLU A 204 16.28 -18.25 -1.67
CA GLU A 204 17.20 -18.62 -0.58
C GLU A 204 16.75 -18.08 0.78
N ASN A 205 16.14 -16.89 0.79
CA ASN A 205 15.60 -16.28 2.01
C ASN A 205 14.21 -16.82 2.40
N SER A 206 13.59 -17.66 1.56
CA SER A 206 12.24 -18.18 1.76
C SER A 206 12.19 -19.68 2.05
N ILE A 207 13.02 -20.50 1.39
CA ILE A 207 12.96 -21.97 1.46
C ILE A 207 13.14 -22.47 2.91
N GLY A 208 14.04 -21.86 3.68
CA GLY A 208 14.30 -22.25 5.07
C GLY A 208 13.07 -22.23 5.97
N PHE A 209 12.08 -21.38 5.69
CA PHE A 209 10.82 -21.36 6.46
C PHE A 209 9.93 -22.59 6.20
N LEU A 210 10.15 -23.31 5.11
CA LEU A 210 9.41 -24.52 4.74
C LEU A 210 10.14 -25.81 5.17
N LEU A 211 11.23 -25.71 5.95
CA LEU A 211 11.81 -26.88 6.64
C LEU A 211 10.80 -27.53 7.59
N ASP A 212 9.90 -26.73 8.20
CA ASP A 212 8.77 -27.27 8.94
C ASP A 212 7.74 -27.85 7.95
N PRO A 213 7.48 -29.17 7.97
CA PRO A 213 6.55 -29.81 7.04
C PRO A 213 5.10 -29.33 7.21
N LYS A 214 4.74 -28.67 8.32
CA LYS A 214 3.41 -28.09 8.52
C LYS A 214 3.22 -26.75 7.82
N VAL A 215 4.29 -26.12 7.36
CA VAL A 215 4.23 -24.85 6.63
C VAL A 215 3.80 -25.12 5.19
N GLY A 216 2.65 -24.58 4.82
CA GLY A 216 2.08 -24.68 3.48
C GLY A 216 2.39 -23.49 2.60
N LEU A 217 2.59 -22.30 3.18
CA LEU A 217 2.84 -21.06 2.42
C LEU A 217 3.61 -20.03 3.26
N LEU A 218 4.55 -19.35 2.62
CA LEU A 218 5.25 -18.17 3.11
C LEU A 218 4.89 -16.96 2.23
N GLN A 219 4.26 -15.95 2.82
CA GLN A 219 3.97 -14.67 2.17
C GLN A 219 5.07 -13.64 2.49
N THR A 220 5.45 -12.84 1.50
CA THR A 220 6.33 -11.66 1.67
C THR A 220 5.55 -10.36 1.37
N PRO A 221 6.06 -9.16 1.74
CA PRO A 221 5.37 -7.90 1.50
C PRO A 221 5.31 -7.56 0.01
N GLN A 222 4.20 -6.97 -0.44
CA GLN A 222 4.18 -6.29 -1.73
C GLN A 222 4.78 -4.89 -1.59
N THR A 223 5.92 -4.67 -2.23
CA THR A 223 6.55 -3.36 -2.36
C THR A 223 6.34 -2.82 -3.77
N PHE A 224 6.41 -1.52 -3.98
CA PHE A 224 6.23 -0.91 -5.30
C PHE A 224 7.43 -0.08 -5.73
N ILE A 225 7.80 -0.18 -7.01
CA ILE A 225 8.92 0.54 -7.62
C ILE A 225 8.55 1.97 -8.04
N ASN A 226 7.26 2.28 -8.13
CA ASN A 226 6.73 3.61 -8.42
C ASN A 226 5.72 4.04 -7.34
N ALA A 227 5.57 5.35 -7.18
CA ALA A 227 4.57 5.91 -6.27
C ALA A 227 3.15 5.65 -6.80
N ASP A 228 2.23 5.36 -5.87
CA ASP A 228 0.81 5.27 -6.20
C ASP A 228 0.27 6.65 -6.66
N PRO A 229 -0.91 6.67 -7.32
CA PRO A 229 -1.47 7.92 -7.83
C PRO A 229 -1.73 8.99 -6.77
N VAL A 230 -2.08 8.63 -5.53
CA VAL A 230 -2.32 9.62 -4.47
C VAL A 230 -1.02 10.35 -4.16
N MET A 231 0.04 9.61 -3.86
CA MET A 231 1.37 10.16 -3.57
C MET A 231 1.87 11.03 -4.71
N ARG A 232 1.79 10.49 -5.94
CA ARG A 232 2.35 11.10 -7.14
C ARG A 232 1.59 12.33 -7.62
N ASN A 233 0.25 12.29 -7.57
CA ASN A 233 -0.57 13.40 -8.07
C ASN A 233 -0.49 14.60 -7.10
N LEU A 234 -0.31 14.35 -5.81
CA LEU A 234 -0.06 15.38 -4.80
C LEU A 234 1.42 15.83 -4.73
N GLY A 235 2.34 15.13 -5.41
CA GLY A 235 3.78 15.39 -5.33
C GLY A 235 4.32 15.15 -3.92
N MET A 236 3.93 14.04 -3.29
CA MET A 236 4.14 13.73 -1.88
C MET A 236 4.95 12.44 -1.68
N GLU A 237 5.76 12.02 -2.65
CA GLU A 237 6.45 10.73 -2.65
C GLU A 237 7.43 10.53 -1.49
N ARG A 238 8.01 11.64 -1.00
CA ARG A 238 8.89 11.69 0.18
C ARG A 238 8.15 11.86 1.50
N TRP A 239 6.87 12.21 1.44
CA TRP A 239 6.07 12.68 2.59
C TRP A 239 4.93 11.74 2.96
N LEU A 240 4.52 10.90 2.01
CA LEU A 240 3.51 9.87 2.17
C LEU A 240 4.11 8.49 1.95
N LEU A 241 3.45 7.51 2.53
CA LEU A 241 3.65 6.09 2.28
C LEU A 241 2.42 5.56 1.55
N SER A 242 2.62 4.52 0.75
CA SER A 242 1.50 3.83 0.12
C SER A 242 0.67 3.14 1.20
N ASP A 243 -0.65 3.07 0.99
CA ASP A 243 -1.57 2.53 1.99
C ASP A 243 -1.31 1.04 2.29
N GLU A 244 -0.69 0.31 1.35
CA GLU A 244 -0.22 -1.06 1.53
C GLU A 244 0.87 -1.19 2.62
N GLU A 245 1.65 -0.15 2.91
CA GLU A 245 2.64 -0.20 4.01
C GLU A 245 1.95 -0.44 5.35
N SER A 246 0.75 0.14 5.57
CA SER A 246 -0.06 -0.11 6.76
C SER A 246 -0.52 -1.57 6.85
N PHE A 247 -0.82 -2.19 5.71
CA PHE A 247 -1.21 -3.59 5.70
C PHE A 247 -0.01 -4.48 6.06
N TYR A 248 1.09 -4.37 5.33
CA TYR A 248 2.22 -5.29 5.45
C TYR A 248 3.08 -5.09 6.70
N ARG A 249 3.10 -3.90 7.31
CA ARG A 249 3.93 -3.65 8.50
C ARG A 249 3.16 -3.69 9.81
N TRP A 250 1.84 -3.68 9.75
CA TRP A 250 0.99 -3.69 10.94
C TRP A 250 -0.08 -4.77 10.89
N ILE A 251 -1.02 -4.69 9.95
CA ILE A 251 -2.19 -5.60 9.92
C ILE A 251 -1.77 -7.06 9.70
N GLU A 252 -0.92 -7.33 8.71
CA GLU A 252 -0.50 -8.67 8.34
C GLU A 252 0.35 -9.34 9.44
N PRO A 253 1.35 -8.66 10.06
CA PRO A 253 2.01 -9.17 11.26
C PRO A 253 1.04 -9.46 12.41
N VAL A 254 0.09 -8.56 12.68
CA VAL A 254 -0.90 -8.78 13.74
C VAL A 254 -1.71 -10.05 13.47
N ARG A 255 -2.17 -10.27 12.23
CA ARG A 255 -2.90 -11.48 11.81
C ARG A 255 -2.06 -12.74 11.90
N ASP A 256 -0.79 -12.66 11.52
CA ASP A 256 0.18 -13.75 11.64
C ASP A 256 0.38 -14.17 13.11
N GLY A 257 0.32 -13.25 14.07
CA GLY A 257 0.28 -13.55 15.51
C GLY A 257 -0.90 -14.45 15.94
N TRP A 258 -1.93 -14.56 15.13
CA TRP A 258 -3.09 -15.45 15.30
C TRP A 258 -3.10 -16.62 14.30
N GLY A 259 -2.07 -16.76 13.47
CA GLY A 259 -2.03 -17.75 12.39
C GLY A 259 -3.12 -17.52 11.33
N ALA A 260 -3.43 -16.25 11.05
CA ALA A 260 -4.45 -15.83 10.09
C ALA A 260 -3.84 -15.02 8.92
N VAL A 261 -2.64 -15.41 8.48
CA VAL A 261 -1.94 -14.80 7.34
C VAL A 261 -2.84 -14.81 6.10
N VAL A 262 -2.78 -13.73 5.35
CA VAL A 262 -3.42 -13.54 4.04
C VAL A 262 -2.40 -13.81 2.95
N CYS A 263 -2.72 -14.75 2.07
CA CYS A 263 -2.05 -14.86 0.78
C CYS A 263 -2.53 -13.70 -0.11
N ALA A 264 -1.59 -12.85 -0.52
CA ALA A 264 -1.87 -11.63 -1.29
C ALA A 264 -1.67 -11.81 -2.81
N GLY A 265 -1.57 -13.06 -3.27
CA GLY A 265 -1.66 -13.42 -4.68
C GLY A 265 -0.38 -13.29 -5.50
N THR A 266 0.67 -12.71 -4.93
CA THR A 266 2.01 -12.59 -5.53
C THR A 266 3.06 -12.57 -4.42
N ALA A 267 4.31 -12.80 -4.79
CA ALA A 267 5.47 -12.77 -3.90
C ALA A 267 5.33 -13.72 -2.70
N PHE A 268 4.87 -14.94 -2.97
CA PHE A 268 4.79 -16.01 -1.98
C PHE A 268 5.44 -17.30 -2.51
N LEU A 269 5.85 -18.15 -1.57
CA LEU A 269 6.36 -19.49 -1.81
C LEU A 269 5.43 -20.49 -1.10
N ALA A 270 4.90 -21.46 -1.83
CA ALA A 270 3.97 -22.46 -1.32
C ALA A 270 4.51 -23.87 -1.52
N ARG A 271 4.17 -24.76 -0.60
CA ARG A 271 4.39 -26.20 -0.78
C ARG A 271 3.37 -26.73 -1.77
N ARG A 272 3.83 -27.48 -2.78
CA ARG A 272 2.94 -28.00 -3.82
C ARG A 272 1.86 -28.92 -3.25
N SER A 273 2.24 -29.82 -2.34
CA SER A 273 1.29 -30.73 -1.68
C SER A 273 0.22 -30.00 -0.86
N ALA A 274 0.54 -28.81 -0.32
CA ALA A 274 -0.44 -28.00 0.38
C ALA A 274 -1.51 -27.47 -0.59
N LEU A 275 -1.10 -26.91 -1.72
CA LEU A 275 -2.01 -26.47 -2.78
C LEU A 275 -2.86 -27.64 -3.32
N ASP A 276 -2.25 -28.81 -3.58
CA ASP A 276 -2.99 -29.98 -4.07
C ASP A 276 -4.05 -30.46 -3.05
N SER A 277 -3.74 -30.41 -1.75
CA SER A 277 -4.68 -30.81 -0.68
C SER A 277 -5.96 -29.98 -0.60
N VAL A 278 -5.96 -28.78 -1.19
CA VAL A 278 -7.12 -27.88 -1.29
C VAL A 278 -7.70 -27.78 -2.71
N GLY A 279 -7.18 -28.56 -3.66
CA GLY A 279 -7.61 -28.55 -5.06
C GLY A 279 -7.03 -27.40 -5.89
N GLY A 280 -5.93 -26.80 -5.46
CA GLY A 280 -5.32 -25.63 -6.09
C GLY A 280 -5.92 -24.31 -5.63
N PHE A 281 -5.88 -23.30 -6.51
CA PHE A 281 -6.46 -21.98 -6.27
C PHE A 281 -7.99 -22.01 -6.41
N VAL A 282 -8.69 -21.33 -5.50
CA VAL A 282 -10.17 -21.34 -5.45
C VAL A 282 -10.78 -20.51 -6.59
N GLU A 283 -11.24 -21.19 -7.62
CA GLU A 283 -11.67 -20.59 -8.90
C GLU A 283 -12.94 -19.72 -8.84
N LYS A 284 -13.82 -19.95 -7.86
CA LYS A 284 -15.09 -19.19 -7.71
C LYS A 284 -14.90 -17.82 -7.07
N ALA A 285 -13.72 -17.55 -6.49
CA ALA A 285 -13.44 -16.33 -5.77
C ALA A 285 -12.85 -15.26 -6.69
N ILE A 286 -13.31 -14.01 -6.56
CA ILE A 286 -12.70 -12.84 -7.23
C ILE A 286 -11.29 -12.57 -6.68
N SER A 287 -11.10 -12.79 -5.37
CA SER A 287 -9.81 -12.79 -4.69
C SER A 287 -9.44 -14.23 -4.36
N GLU A 288 -8.96 -14.96 -5.37
CA GLU A 288 -8.65 -16.39 -5.28
C GLU A 288 -7.58 -16.67 -4.24
N ASP A 289 -6.61 -15.78 -4.16
CA ASP A 289 -5.47 -15.82 -3.25
C ASP A 289 -5.90 -15.82 -1.78
N PHE A 290 -6.71 -14.84 -1.38
CA PHE A 290 -7.23 -14.69 -0.03
C PHE A 290 -8.04 -15.92 0.40
N VAL A 291 -8.95 -16.38 -0.46
CA VAL A 291 -9.82 -17.51 -0.17
C VAL A 291 -9.03 -18.83 -0.16
N THR A 292 -8.05 -19.00 -1.05
CA THR A 292 -7.15 -20.17 -1.04
C THR A 292 -6.32 -20.21 0.24
N GLY A 293 -5.80 -19.07 0.70
CA GLY A 293 -5.07 -18.96 1.97
C GLY A 293 -5.92 -19.38 3.18
N ILE A 294 -7.17 -18.94 3.24
CA ILE A 294 -8.12 -19.39 4.28
C ILE A 294 -8.36 -20.90 4.19
N ASN A 295 -8.54 -21.44 2.98
CA ASN A 295 -8.78 -22.86 2.77
C ASN A 295 -7.59 -23.72 3.22
N LEU A 296 -6.35 -23.29 2.90
CA LEU A 296 -5.12 -23.92 3.39
C LEU A 296 -5.09 -23.92 4.92
N ARG A 297 -5.38 -22.78 5.56
CA ARG A 297 -5.40 -22.68 7.02
C ARG A 297 -6.44 -23.63 7.65
N ARG A 298 -7.62 -23.73 7.04
CA ARG A 298 -8.70 -24.64 7.47
C ARG A 298 -8.34 -26.12 7.35
N LYS A 299 -7.49 -26.48 6.39
CA LYS A 299 -6.91 -27.82 6.26
C LYS A 299 -5.75 -28.11 7.23
N GLY A 300 -5.42 -27.16 8.10
CA GLY A 300 -4.41 -27.33 9.14
C GLY A 300 -3.01 -26.84 8.77
N TRP A 301 -2.81 -26.33 7.55
CA TRP A 301 -1.53 -25.77 7.12
C TRP A 301 -1.20 -24.49 7.87
N SER A 302 0.08 -24.31 8.19
CA SER A 302 0.61 -23.04 8.69
C SER A 302 0.94 -22.13 7.51
N LEU A 303 0.41 -20.91 7.57
CA LEU A 303 0.77 -19.82 6.66
C LEU A 303 1.63 -18.86 7.48
N LEU A 304 2.83 -18.56 6.97
CA LEU A 304 3.79 -17.68 7.62
C LEU A 304 3.93 -16.38 6.85
N TYR A 305 4.25 -15.31 7.57
CA TYR A 305 4.58 -14.02 6.99
C TYR A 305 6.03 -13.63 7.29
N LEU A 306 6.79 -13.28 6.26
CA LEU A 306 8.14 -12.72 6.40
C LEU A 306 8.07 -11.22 6.08
N GLN A 307 8.40 -10.37 7.05
CA GLN A 307 8.38 -8.89 6.93
C GLN A 307 9.53 -8.32 6.07
N GLN A 308 10.16 -9.13 5.22
CA GLN A 308 11.29 -8.72 4.38
C GLN A 308 10.82 -8.40 2.96
N LYS A 309 11.12 -7.19 2.47
CA LYS A 309 10.79 -6.77 1.10
C LYS A 309 11.71 -7.45 0.08
N LEU A 310 11.31 -8.62 -0.38
CA LEU A 310 12.07 -9.47 -1.31
C LEU A 310 11.64 -9.35 -2.78
N SER A 311 10.64 -8.52 -3.07
CA SER A 311 10.18 -8.23 -4.43
C SER A 311 9.56 -6.84 -4.48
N ALA A 312 9.45 -6.28 -5.68
CA ALA A 312 8.68 -5.07 -5.89
C ALA A 312 7.97 -5.07 -7.24
N GLY A 313 6.77 -4.49 -7.29
CA GLY A 313 5.99 -4.39 -8.52
C GLY A 313 5.50 -2.99 -8.86
N LEU A 314 4.56 -2.89 -9.80
CA LEU A 314 4.04 -1.62 -10.29
C LEU A 314 2.73 -1.21 -9.59
N ALA A 315 2.76 -0.06 -8.93
CA ALA A 315 1.54 0.60 -8.46
C ALA A 315 0.68 1.08 -9.64
N ALA A 316 -0.61 1.33 -9.38
CA ALA A 316 -1.56 1.78 -10.40
C ALA A 316 -1.11 3.07 -11.11
N GLU A 317 -1.43 3.19 -12.40
CA GLU A 317 -0.95 4.30 -13.22
C GLU A 317 -1.80 5.55 -13.14
N THR A 318 -3.11 5.42 -12.97
CA THR A 318 -4.04 6.54 -12.88
C THR A 318 -4.85 6.43 -11.61
N MET A 319 -5.43 7.55 -11.16
CA MET A 319 -6.28 7.51 -9.98
C MET A 319 -7.50 6.59 -10.19
N ALA A 320 -8.05 6.57 -11.42
CA ALA A 320 -9.14 5.66 -11.79
C ALA A 320 -8.74 4.19 -11.72
N ASP A 321 -7.51 3.85 -12.12
CA ASP A 321 -6.97 2.50 -12.03
C ASP A 321 -6.78 2.06 -10.58
N PHE A 322 -6.29 2.97 -9.74
CA PHE A 322 -6.11 2.74 -8.30
C PHE A 322 -7.45 2.46 -7.60
N VAL A 323 -8.46 3.30 -7.84
CA VAL A 323 -9.81 3.07 -7.30
C VAL A 323 -10.38 1.73 -7.77
N ARG A 324 -10.26 1.41 -9.06
CA ARG A 324 -10.74 0.12 -9.61
C ARG A 324 -10.06 -1.08 -8.95
N GLN A 325 -8.76 -1.00 -8.68
CA GLN A 325 -8.04 -2.06 -7.96
C GLN A 325 -8.61 -2.25 -6.55
N ARG A 326 -8.83 -1.17 -5.80
CA ARG A 326 -9.41 -1.25 -4.44
C ARG A 326 -10.85 -1.74 -4.43
N GLN A 327 -11.67 -1.34 -5.42
CA GLN A 327 -13.03 -1.87 -5.57
C GLN A 327 -13.05 -3.39 -5.83
N ARG A 328 -12.07 -3.91 -6.59
CA ARG A 328 -11.92 -5.36 -6.79
C ARG A 328 -11.56 -6.08 -5.49
N TRP A 329 -10.58 -5.55 -4.73
CA TRP A 329 -10.21 -6.11 -3.42
C TRP A 329 -11.37 -6.08 -2.43
N ALA A 330 -12.12 -4.97 -2.37
CA ALA A 330 -13.33 -4.85 -1.56
C ALA A 330 -14.38 -5.89 -1.94
N SER A 331 -14.67 -6.01 -3.25
CA SER A 331 -15.66 -6.97 -3.75
C SER A 331 -15.24 -8.42 -3.46
N GLY A 332 -13.99 -8.80 -3.71
CA GLY A 332 -13.51 -10.14 -3.44
C GLY A 332 -13.50 -10.48 -1.94
N THR A 333 -13.11 -9.54 -1.10
CA THR A 333 -13.16 -9.70 0.36
C THR A 333 -14.60 -9.89 0.85
N LEU A 334 -15.55 -9.08 0.37
CA LEU A 334 -16.97 -9.20 0.73
C LEU A 334 -17.62 -10.48 0.17
N GLN A 335 -17.28 -10.86 -1.06
CA GLN A 335 -17.75 -12.10 -1.67
C GLN A 335 -17.31 -13.32 -0.86
N SER A 336 -16.10 -13.30 -0.29
CA SER A 336 -15.57 -14.41 0.52
C SER A 336 -16.50 -14.83 1.65
N LEU A 337 -17.27 -13.91 2.24
CA LEU A 337 -18.24 -14.21 3.30
C LEU A 337 -19.32 -15.22 2.88
N ARG A 338 -19.63 -15.27 1.58
CA ARG A 338 -20.69 -16.11 1.01
C ARG A 338 -20.17 -17.46 0.52
N LEU A 339 -18.85 -17.58 0.33
CA LEU A 339 -18.21 -18.78 -0.20
C LEU A 339 -18.04 -19.87 0.89
N PRO A 340 -18.17 -21.17 0.55
CA PRO A 340 -17.91 -22.28 1.47
C PRO A 340 -16.47 -22.35 2.01
N GLU A 341 -15.52 -21.80 1.27
CA GLU A 341 -14.10 -21.72 1.64
C GLU A 341 -13.77 -20.45 2.45
N GLY A 342 -14.74 -19.55 2.60
CA GLY A 342 -14.58 -18.27 3.28
C GLY A 342 -14.44 -18.35 4.80
N PRO A 343 -14.33 -17.19 5.48
CA PRO A 343 -14.08 -17.13 6.91
C PRO A 343 -15.32 -17.41 7.79
N LEU A 344 -16.53 -17.31 7.24
CA LEU A 344 -17.79 -17.56 7.97
C LEU A 344 -18.28 -19.00 7.83
N ARG A 345 -18.37 -19.49 6.60
CA ARG A 345 -19.03 -20.76 6.28
C ARG A 345 -18.00 -21.88 6.28
N GLY A 346 -18.02 -22.73 7.31
CA GLY A 346 -17.25 -23.98 7.38
C GLY A 346 -16.18 -24.04 8.48
N GLY A 347 -15.74 -25.25 8.81
CA GLY A 347 -14.90 -25.56 9.99
C GLY A 347 -13.39 -25.38 9.76
N GLY A 348 -12.60 -25.52 10.84
CA GLY A 348 -11.13 -25.53 10.80
C GLY A 348 -10.44 -24.21 11.19
N LEU A 349 -11.19 -23.12 11.38
CA LEU A 349 -10.67 -21.87 11.93
C LEU A 349 -11.04 -21.71 13.41
N THR A 350 -10.07 -21.29 14.21
CA THR A 350 -10.33 -20.84 15.59
C THR A 350 -11.16 -19.55 15.61
N PRO A 351 -11.87 -19.23 16.71
CA PRO A 351 -12.64 -17.99 16.81
C PRO A 351 -11.81 -16.74 16.53
N TRP A 352 -10.58 -16.68 17.04
CA TRP A 352 -9.69 -15.54 16.83
C TRP A 352 -9.15 -15.42 15.41
N GLN A 353 -8.93 -16.54 14.71
CA GLN A 353 -8.62 -16.51 13.27
C GLN A 353 -9.79 -15.96 12.46
N ARG A 354 -11.03 -16.31 12.82
CA ARG A 354 -12.22 -15.72 12.18
C ARG A 354 -12.29 -14.23 12.42
N VAL A 355 -12.09 -13.76 13.65
CA VAL A 355 -12.05 -12.32 13.96
C VAL A 355 -10.96 -11.62 13.14
N ALA A 356 -9.76 -12.21 13.04
CA ALA A 356 -8.65 -11.66 12.27
C ALA A 356 -8.95 -11.54 10.76
N TYR A 357 -9.63 -12.51 10.16
CA TYR A 357 -10.08 -12.42 8.76
C TYR A 357 -11.27 -11.47 8.58
N LEU A 358 -12.21 -11.45 9.52
CA LEU A 358 -13.39 -10.57 9.48
C LEU A 358 -13.02 -9.10 9.71
N GLU A 359 -11.93 -8.80 10.40
CA GLU A 359 -11.40 -7.44 10.52
C GLU A 359 -11.17 -6.81 9.12
N GLY A 360 -10.67 -7.59 8.15
CA GLY A 360 -10.49 -7.11 6.77
C GLY A 360 -11.80 -6.82 6.04
N VAL A 361 -12.88 -7.51 6.40
CA VAL A 361 -14.23 -7.25 5.87
C VAL A 361 -14.77 -5.95 6.47
N VAL A 362 -14.63 -5.81 7.79
CA VAL A 362 -15.06 -4.62 8.54
C VAL A 362 -14.34 -3.37 8.03
N HIS A 363 -13.05 -3.47 7.69
CA HIS A 363 -12.29 -2.40 7.06
C HIS A 363 -12.99 -1.83 5.81
N TRP A 364 -13.52 -2.67 4.93
CA TRP A 364 -14.24 -2.21 3.74
C TRP A 364 -15.60 -1.59 4.10
N ILE A 365 -16.32 -2.18 5.06
CA ILE A 365 -17.62 -1.68 5.54
C ILE A 365 -17.46 -0.29 6.18
N ASN A 366 -16.33 0.03 6.80
CA ASN A 366 -16.06 1.33 7.41
C ASN A 366 -16.21 2.52 6.45
N ASN A 367 -16.21 2.32 5.12
CA ASN A 367 -16.51 3.39 4.16
C ASN A 367 -17.94 3.96 4.30
N LEU A 368 -18.92 3.15 4.70
CA LEU A 368 -20.30 3.56 4.93
C LEU A 368 -20.42 4.62 6.05
N PRO A 369 -19.99 4.37 7.29
CA PRO A 369 -20.04 5.37 8.35
C PRO A 369 -19.09 6.55 8.08
N ARG A 370 -17.97 6.34 7.36
CA ARG A 370 -17.11 7.45 6.90
C ARG A 370 -17.88 8.40 5.97
N LEU A 371 -18.69 7.88 5.05
CA LEU A 371 -19.56 8.70 4.20
C LEU A 371 -20.61 9.45 5.05
N VAL A 372 -21.19 8.82 6.06
CA VAL A 372 -22.11 9.48 7.00
C VAL A 372 -21.41 10.65 7.72
N LEU A 373 -20.21 10.44 8.26
CA LEU A 373 -19.43 11.50 8.91
C LEU A 373 -19.05 12.63 7.95
N MET A 374 -18.78 12.31 6.68
CA MET A 374 -18.53 13.33 5.66
C MET A 374 -19.77 14.18 5.36
N LEU A 375 -20.96 13.61 5.40
CA LEU A 375 -22.22 14.32 5.13
C LEU A 375 -22.76 15.06 6.36
N MET A 376 -22.36 14.64 7.57
CA MET A 376 -22.93 15.16 8.80
C MET A 376 -22.83 16.68 8.97
N PRO A 377 -21.73 17.37 8.61
CA PRO A 377 -21.64 18.84 8.74
C PRO A 377 -22.70 19.61 7.96
N LEU A 378 -23.26 19.01 6.90
CA LEU A 378 -24.34 19.61 6.12
C LEU A 378 -25.61 19.85 6.95
N SER A 379 -25.82 19.08 8.03
CA SER A 379 -26.96 19.27 8.94
C SER A 379 -26.96 20.65 9.59
N TYR A 380 -25.79 21.20 9.92
CA TYR A 380 -25.67 22.48 10.62
C TYR A 380 -26.09 23.66 9.73
N GLY A 381 -25.44 23.83 8.59
CA GLY A 381 -25.64 25.00 7.72
C GLY A 381 -26.75 24.86 6.70
N LEU A 382 -27.09 23.63 6.26
CA LEU A 382 -28.17 23.42 5.28
C LEU A 382 -29.52 23.15 5.92
N LEU A 383 -29.54 22.31 6.97
CA LEU A 383 -30.78 21.89 7.63
C LEU A 383 -31.05 22.69 8.92
N GLY A 384 -30.14 23.56 9.32
CA GLY A 384 -30.24 24.32 10.56
C GLY A 384 -30.30 23.45 11.83
N THR A 385 -29.90 22.19 11.74
CA THR A 385 -30.13 21.17 12.76
C THR A 385 -28.81 20.69 13.33
N VAL A 386 -28.66 20.75 14.65
CA VAL A 386 -27.46 20.24 15.33
C VAL A 386 -27.61 18.77 15.70
N PRO A 387 -26.75 17.86 15.20
CA PRO A 387 -26.84 16.43 15.45
C PRO A 387 -26.11 15.97 16.73
N ILE A 388 -25.45 16.88 17.44
CA ILE A 388 -24.71 16.59 18.67
C ILE A 388 -24.70 17.83 19.57
N LEU A 389 -25.22 17.68 20.80
CA LEU A 389 -25.11 18.68 21.84
C LEU A 389 -23.76 18.51 22.54
N ILE A 390 -22.91 19.53 22.44
CA ILE A 390 -21.55 19.49 22.98
C ILE A 390 -21.14 20.87 23.47
N SER A 391 -20.70 20.94 24.73
CA SER A 391 -20.11 22.16 25.29
C SER A 391 -18.60 22.25 25.01
N ALA A 392 -18.01 23.44 25.18
CA ALA A 392 -16.56 23.59 25.10
C ALA A 392 -15.83 22.74 26.16
N ASP A 393 -16.44 22.57 27.34
CA ASP A 393 -15.90 21.72 28.40
C ASP A 393 -15.94 20.23 28.02
N ASP A 394 -16.99 19.75 27.36
CA ASP A 394 -17.06 18.38 26.82
C ASP A 394 -16.00 18.17 25.72
N ALA A 395 -15.84 19.14 24.82
CA ALA A 395 -14.85 19.07 23.75
C ALA A 395 -13.42 18.94 24.31
N VAL A 396 -13.06 19.72 25.32
CA VAL A 396 -11.73 19.65 25.96
C VAL A 396 -11.60 18.45 26.90
N GLY A 397 -12.67 18.05 27.58
CA GLY A 397 -12.65 17.02 28.61
C GLY A 397 -12.80 15.58 28.09
N LEU A 398 -13.41 15.40 26.91
CA LEU A 398 -13.76 14.10 26.32
C LEU A 398 -13.21 13.91 24.91
N LEU A 399 -13.53 14.83 24.00
CA LEU A 399 -13.19 14.69 22.57
C LEU A 399 -11.68 14.82 22.33
N LEU A 400 -11.09 15.92 22.83
CA LEU A 400 -9.68 16.23 22.61
C LEU A 400 -8.73 15.16 23.20
N PRO A 401 -8.91 14.65 24.44
CA PRO A 401 -8.07 13.57 24.96
C PRO A 401 -8.11 12.31 24.11
N LEU A 402 -9.30 11.90 23.64
CA LEU A 402 -9.47 10.73 22.78
C LEU A 402 -8.76 10.92 21.44
N TRP A 403 -9.09 12.01 20.72
CA TRP A 403 -8.52 12.29 19.40
C TRP A 403 -7.01 12.48 19.46
N ALA A 404 -6.49 13.26 20.41
CA ALA A 404 -5.06 13.47 20.53
C ALA A 404 -4.32 12.17 20.89
N THR A 405 -4.89 11.32 21.76
CA THR A 405 -4.31 10.00 22.07
C THR A 405 -4.25 9.12 20.82
N LEU A 406 -5.31 9.10 20.00
CA LEU A 406 -5.32 8.36 18.73
C LEU A 406 -4.26 8.89 17.77
N LEU A 407 -4.19 10.21 17.56
CA LEU A 407 -3.22 10.86 16.66
C LEU A 407 -1.76 10.56 17.07
N MET A 408 -1.46 10.66 18.36
CA MET A 408 -0.11 10.40 18.89
C MET A 408 0.22 8.91 18.96
N GLY A 409 -0.79 8.06 19.20
CA GLY A 409 -0.61 6.63 19.44
C GLY A 409 -0.54 5.77 18.18
N VAL A 410 -1.32 6.09 17.14
CA VAL A 410 -1.46 5.23 15.95
C VAL A 410 -0.14 5.08 15.19
N GLY A 411 0.61 6.17 14.98
CA GLY A 411 1.90 6.11 14.30
C GLY A 411 2.95 5.28 15.06
N TRP A 412 2.87 5.27 16.39
CA TRP A 412 3.73 4.43 17.22
C TRP A 412 3.31 2.95 17.15
N LEU A 413 2.00 2.68 17.27
CA LEU A 413 1.43 1.34 17.18
C LEU A 413 1.75 0.68 15.83
N ASN A 414 1.53 1.38 14.72
CA ASN A 414 1.76 0.87 13.37
C ASN A 414 3.24 0.91 12.94
N ARG A 415 4.17 1.20 13.86
CA ARG A 415 5.62 1.24 13.60
C ARG A 415 6.02 2.22 12.49
N GLY A 416 5.32 3.35 12.40
CA GLY A 416 5.56 4.42 11.43
C GLY A 416 5.26 4.04 9.99
N SER A 417 4.42 3.04 9.75
CA SER A 417 3.97 2.63 8.41
C SER A 417 2.91 3.56 7.83
N ARG A 418 2.26 4.38 8.67
CA ARG A 418 1.19 5.31 8.25
C ARG A 418 1.04 6.45 9.26
N THR A 419 0.72 7.66 8.78
CA THR A 419 0.32 8.80 9.62
C THR A 419 -1.15 8.72 10.02
N ALA A 420 -1.55 9.32 11.13
CA ALA A 420 -2.91 9.17 11.64
C ALA A 420 -3.92 10.05 10.89
N PHE A 421 -3.63 11.34 10.73
CA PHE A 421 -4.54 12.33 10.15
C PHE A 421 -4.36 12.49 8.64
N LEU A 422 -3.14 12.63 8.15
CA LEU A 422 -2.84 12.89 6.75
C LEU A 422 -3.25 11.74 5.84
N SER A 423 -3.09 10.50 6.32
CA SER A 423 -3.55 9.32 5.58
C SER A 423 -5.07 9.17 5.58
N GLU A 424 -5.77 9.86 6.47
CA GLU A 424 -7.23 9.96 6.43
C GLU A 424 -7.65 11.03 5.42
N LEU A 425 -7.03 12.22 5.42
CA LEU A 425 -7.31 13.29 4.45
C LEU A 425 -7.16 12.82 3.00
N THR A 426 -6.10 12.08 2.69
CA THR A 426 -5.83 11.61 1.32
C THR A 426 -6.70 10.42 0.91
N GLY A 427 -7.33 9.72 1.86
CA GLY A 427 -8.19 8.56 1.62
C GLY A 427 -9.59 8.90 1.11
N TRP A 428 -10.02 10.16 1.18
CA TRP A 428 -11.41 10.58 0.88
C TRP A 428 -11.86 10.30 -0.54
N VAL A 429 -10.92 10.34 -1.48
CA VAL A 429 -11.14 9.98 -2.88
C VAL A 429 -11.68 8.55 -3.05
N LEU A 430 -11.43 7.65 -2.08
CA LEU A 430 -11.89 6.27 -2.09
C LEU A 430 -13.28 6.11 -1.46
N THR A 431 -13.73 7.02 -0.60
CA THR A 431 -14.92 6.84 0.24
C THR A 431 -16.18 6.58 -0.58
N VAL A 432 -16.49 7.45 -1.55
CA VAL A 432 -17.68 7.30 -2.40
C VAL A 432 -17.64 6.03 -3.25
N PRO A 433 -16.60 5.77 -4.08
CA PRO A 433 -16.59 4.59 -4.95
C PRO A 433 -16.55 3.27 -4.17
N LEU A 434 -15.90 3.22 -3.01
CA LEU A 434 -15.90 2.02 -2.16
C LEU A 434 -17.24 1.82 -1.45
N THR A 435 -17.90 2.89 -0.99
CA THR A 435 -19.24 2.77 -0.40
C THR A 435 -20.25 2.20 -1.39
N VAL A 436 -20.24 2.68 -2.64
CA VAL A 436 -21.07 2.11 -3.72
C VAL A 436 -20.77 0.63 -3.93
N THR A 437 -19.49 0.25 -3.88
CA THR A 437 -19.06 -1.16 -4.03
C THR A 437 -19.56 -2.04 -2.90
N VAL A 438 -19.48 -1.56 -1.66
CA VAL A 438 -19.98 -2.28 -0.48
C VAL A 438 -21.49 -2.46 -0.59
N LEU A 439 -22.25 -1.40 -0.88
CA LEU A 439 -23.70 -1.48 -1.05
C LEU A 439 -24.11 -2.44 -2.17
N ALA A 440 -23.44 -2.37 -3.33
CA ALA A 440 -23.68 -3.28 -4.45
C ALA A 440 -23.45 -4.74 -4.05
N ASN A 441 -22.34 -5.03 -3.36
CA ASN A 441 -22.04 -6.37 -2.87
C ASN A 441 -23.08 -6.86 -1.86
N LEU A 442 -23.49 -6.01 -0.90
CA LEU A 442 -24.54 -6.34 0.08
C LEU A 442 -25.86 -6.70 -0.62
N MET A 443 -26.21 -6.01 -1.70
CA MET A 443 -27.37 -6.31 -2.56
C MET A 443 -27.19 -7.53 -3.49
N GLY A 444 -26.06 -8.25 -3.41
CA GLY A 444 -25.81 -9.43 -4.24
C GLY A 444 -25.25 -9.13 -5.63
N ARG A 445 -25.00 -7.86 -5.96
CA ARG A 445 -24.44 -7.46 -7.26
C ARG A 445 -22.93 -7.51 -7.21
N LEU A 446 -22.34 -8.46 -7.94
CA LEU A 446 -20.90 -8.55 -8.14
C LEU A 446 -20.52 -7.70 -9.35
N GLY A 447 -19.57 -6.78 -9.18
CA GLY A 447 -19.03 -5.99 -10.28
C GLY A 447 -18.21 -6.85 -11.25
N GLY A 448 -18.25 -6.53 -12.54
CA GLY A 448 -17.43 -7.19 -13.56
C GLY A 448 -15.93 -6.90 -13.40
N PHE A 449 -15.09 -7.81 -13.89
CA PHE A 449 -13.64 -7.67 -13.89
C PHE A 449 -13.16 -6.95 -15.16
N LYS A 450 -12.42 -5.84 -15.00
CA LYS A 450 -11.71 -5.17 -16.09
C LYS A 450 -10.23 -5.04 -15.73
N VAL A 451 -9.36 -5.47 -16.64
CA VAL A 451 -7.90 -5.40 -16.47
C VAL A 451 -7.46 -3.95 -16.35
N THR A 452 -6.61 -3.68 -15.36
CA THR A 452 -6.03 -2.37 -15.12
C THR A 452 -4.87 -2.16 -16.10
N PRO A 453 -4.87 -1.13 -16.95
CA PRO A 453 -3.73 -0.84 -17.81
C PRO A 453 -2.44 -0.57 -17.00
N LYS A 454 -1.30 -0.87 -17.63
CA LYS A 454 0.03 -0.71 -17.05
C LYS A 454 0.98 -0.09 -18.10
N HIS A 455 1.95 0.68 -17.63
CA HIS A 455 3.04 1.32 -18.37
C HIS A 455 2.67 2.24 -19.55
N GLN A 456 1.72 3.16 -19.37
CA GLN A 456 1.26 4.08 -20.43
C GLN A 456 1.95 5.46 -20.39
N ARG A 457 2.51 5.86 -21.55
CA ARG A 457 2.94 7.24 -21.79
C ARG A 457 1.71 8.14 -21.95
N ARG A 458 1.75 9.33 -21.33
CA ARG A 458 0.69 10.33 -21.43
C ARG A 458 1.28 11.71 -21.70
N ASP A 459 1.00 12.26 -22.87
CA ASP A 459 1.53 13.56 -23.26
C ASP A 459 0.80 14.73 -22.57
N ARG A 460 -0.43 14.51 -22.09
CA ARG A 460 -1.23 15.51 -21.37
C ARG A 460 -1.76 14.95 -20.05
N GLY A 461 -2.00 15.86 -19.10
CA GLY A 461 -2.68 15.54 -17.85
C GLY A 461 -4.16 15.30 -18.08
N SER A 462 -4.80 14.52 -17.20
CA SER A 462 -6.20 14.11 -17.36
C SER A 462 -6.91 14.03 -16.02
N TRP A 463 -8.18 14.43 -16.02
CA TRP A 463 -9.08 14.25 -14.88
C TRP A 463 -9.93 13.02 -15.07
N SER A 464 -10.11 12.23 -14.00
CA SER A 464 -11.14 11.19 -14.00
C SER A 464 -12.51 11.79 -13.67
N VAL A 465 -13.31 12.11 -14.70
CA VAL A 465 -14.65 12.72 -14.54
C VAL A 465 -15.54 11.90 -13.61
N GLN A 466 -15.49 10.57 -13.72
CA GLN A 466 -16.26 9.65 -12.88
C GLN A 466 -15.92 9.79 -11.38
N LEU A 467 -14.67 10.09 -11.03
CA LEU A 467 -14.24 10.28 -9.65
C LEU A 467 -14.41 11.73 -9.20
N SER A 468 -14.15 12.70 -10.07
CA SER A 468 -14.19 14.12 -9.71
C SER A 468 -15.60 14.67 -9.59
N LEU A 469 -16.57 14.20 -10.40
CA LEU A 469 -17.93 14.76 -10.40
C LEU A 469 -18.66 14.59 -9.05
N PRO A 470 -18.67 13.40 -8.40
CA PRO A 470 -19.26 13.26 -7.07
C PRO A 470 -18.56 14.14 -6.02
N LEU A 471 -17.23 14.26 -6.10
CA LEU A 471 -16.46 15.09 -5.17
C LEU A 471 -16.72 16.59 -5.38
N LEU A 472 -16.91 17.05 -6.62
CA LEU A 472 -17.31 18.43 -6.93
C LEU A 472 -18.71 18.75 -6.39
N ALA A 473 -19.65 17.82 -6.53
CA ALA A 473 -20.99 17.98 -5.95
C ALA A 473 -20.92 18.10 -4.41
N LEU A 474 -20.13 17.25 -3.75
CA LEU A 474 -19.91 17.32 -2.30
C LEU A 474 -19.19 18.61 -1.88
N LEU A 475 -18.24 19.09 -2.68
CA LEU A 475 -17.55 20.35 -2.45
C LEU A 475 -18.54 21.53 -2.52
N ALA A 476 -19.39 21.57 -3.55
CA ALA A 476 -20.41 22.60 -3.69
C ALA A 476 -21.40 22.61 -2.52
N LEU A 477 -21.86 21.43 -2.09
CA LEU A 477 -22.72 21.29 -0.91
C LEU A 477 -22.04 21.78 0.38
N ASN A 478 -20.77 21.44 0.59
CA ASN A 478 -20.03 21.88 1.78
C ASN A 478 -19.70 23.39 1.74
N LEU A 479 -19.50 23.99 0.56
CA LEU A 479 -19.35 25.44 0.41
C LEU A 479 -20.66 26.18 0.72
N PHE A 480 -21.78 25.65 0.26
CA PHE A 480 -23.11 26.18 0.61
C PHE A 480 -23.39 26.05 2.12
N ASN A 481 -23.01 24.91 2.71
CA ASN A 481 -23.06 24.70 4.16
C ASN A 481 -22.20 25.71 4.93
N LEU A 482 -20.97 25.96 4.49
CA LEU A 482 -20.09 26.95 5.11
C LEU A 482 -20.69 28.35 5.03
N ARG A 483 -21.31 28.73 3.91
CA ARG A 483 -22.04 30.00 3.79
C ARG A 483 -23.16 30.11 4.83
N GLY A 484 -23.97 29.06 5.00
CA GLY A 484 -25.01 29.01 6.03
C GLY A 484 -24.43 29.16 7.44
N LEU A 485 -23.30 28.51 7.73
CA LEU A 485 -22.58 28.63 9.00
C LEU A 485 -21.96 30.01 9.25
N LEU A 486 -21.65 30.79 8.21
CA LEU A 486 -21.03 32.12 8.31
C LEU A 486 -22.03 33.28 8.33
N GLN A 487 -23.24 33.09 7.80
CA GLN A 487 -24.25 34.14 7.76
C GLN A 487 -24.69 34.56 9.18
N PRO A 488 -24.76 35.87 9.47
CA PRO A 488 -25.34 36.37 10.71
C PRO A 488 -26.87 36.35 10.62
N GLN A 489 -27.48 35.74 11.65
CA GLN A 489 -28.85 35.93 12.18
C GLN A 489 -30.04 35.07 11.68
N SER A 490 -30.72 34.47 12.69
CA SER A 490 -32.16 34.52 13.01
C SER A 490 -32.95 33.20 13.07
N ALA A 491 -32.49 32.10 12.47
CA ALA A 491 -33.29 30.85 12.39
C ALA A 491 -32.60 29.59 12.95
N LEU A 492 -31.42 29.71 13.55
CA LEU A 492 -30.74 28.60 14.22
C LEU A 492 -31.19 28.58 15.69
N ASP A 493 -31.68 27.43 16.17
CA ASP A 493 -32.05 27.22 17.58
C ASP A 493 -30.93 27.71 18.52
N SER A 494 -31.26 28.15 19.74
CA SER A 494 -30.25 28.56 20.74
C SER A 494 -29.19 27.47 20.98
N ALA A 495 -29.60 26.19 20.95
CA ALA A 495 -28.71 25.03 21.02
C ALA A 495 -27.72 24.92 19.84
N ALA A 496 -28.06 25.52 18.68
CA ALA A 496 -27.18 25.57 17.52
C ALA A 496 -26.08 26.62 17.62
N PHE A 497 -26.24 27.64 18.48
CA PHE A 497 -25.23 28.66 18.70
C PHE A 497 -24.01 28.11 19.45
N ASP A 498 -24.21 27.21 20.41
CA ASP A 498 -23.12 26.53 21.14
C ASP A 498 -22.37 25.51 20.28
N GLY A 499 -23.05 24.85 19.33
CA GLY A 499 -22.45 23.87 18.40
C GLY A 499 -21.73 24.47 17.18
N ARG A 500 -21.90 25.78 16.92
CA ARG A 500 -21.38 26.45 15.71
C ARG A 500 -19.85 26.36 15.55
N PRO A 501 -19.02 26.54 16.59
CA PRO A 501 -17.56 26.42 16.44
C PRO A 501 -17.14 25.02 15.98
N LEU A 502 -17.77 23.96 16.50
CA LEU A 502 -17.51 22.59 16.08
C LEU A 502 -17.94 22.37 14.62
N GLY A 503 -19.13 22.85 14.26
CA GLY A 503 -19.63 22.80 12.88
C GLY A 503 -18.69 23.49 11.89
N LEU A 504 -18.11 24.64 12.26
CA LEU A 504 -17.12 25.36 11.46
C LEU A 504 -15.82 24.57 11.29
N VAL A 505 -15.25 24.04 12.38
CA VAL A 505 -14.03 23.22 12.32
C VAL A 505 -14.26 22.00 11.42
N TRP A 506 -15.38 21.32 11.58
CA TRP A 506 -15.71 20.13 10.79
C TRP A 506 -15.94 20.48 9.31
N ALA A 507 -16.66 21.57 9.00
CA ALA A 507 -16.85 22.04 7.63
C ALA A 507 -15.52 22.39 6.96
N VAL A 508 -14.60 23.07 7.65
CA VAL A 508 -13.26 23.41 7.12
C VAL A 508 -12.44 22.15 6.85
N LEU A 509 -12.44 21.17 7.77
CA LEU A 509 -11.76 19.89 7.57
C LEU A 509 -12.33 19.11 6.38
N ASN A 510 -13.64 19.09 6.21
CA ASN A 510 -14.32 18.48 5.07
C ASN A 510 -13.92 19.15 3.75
N LEU A 511 -13.96 20.48 3.70
CA LEU A 511 -13.57 21.25 2.52
C LEU A 511 -12.11 20.98 2.14
N LEU A 512 -11.20 21.00 3.13
CA LEU A 512 -9.80 20.69 2.91
C LEU A 512 -9.62 19.27 2.34
N SER A 513 -10.29 18.28 2.93
CA SER A 513 -10.23 16.88 2.48
C SER A 513 -10.78 16.70 1.07
N LEU A 514 -11.88 17.37 0.72
CA LEU A 514 -12.47 17.34 -0.61
C LEU A 514 -11.56 17.99 -1.66
N VAL A 515 -10.93 19.11 -1.34
CA VAL A 515 -9.96 19.77 -2.24
C VAL A 515 -8.73 18.86 -2.45
N ILE A 516 -8.21 18.23 -1.40
CA ILE A 516 -7.11 17.24 -1.51
C ILE A 516 -7.52 16.05 -2.38
N ALA A 517 -8.71 15.49 -2.15
CA ALA A 517 -9.23 14.36 -2.91
C ALA A 517 -9.42 14.71 -4.40
N LEU A 518 -10.00 15.88 -4.69
CA LEU A 518 -10.11 16.40 -6.06
C LEU A 518 -8.73 16.57 -6.68
N ARG A 519 -7.80 17.18 -5.97
CA ARG A 519 -6.44 17.38 -6.46
C ARG A 519 -5.73 16.06 -6.78
N ALA A 520 -5.99 15.01 -6.01
CA ALA A 520 -5.50 13.66 -6.26
C ALA A 520 -6.15 12.99 -7.49
N CYS A 521 -7.37 13.37 -7.88
CA CYS A 521 -8.04 12.90 -9.10
C CYS A 521 -7.43 13.47 -10.40
N TRP A 522 -6.60 14.51 -10.31
CA TRP A 522 -5.86 15.01 -11.47
C TRP A 522 -4.56 14.23 -11.65
N ASP A 523 -4.49 13.43 -12.71
CA ASP A 523 -3.26 12.75 -13.06
C ASP A 523 -2.37 13.64 -13.95
N PRO A 524 -1.13 13.94 -13.53
CA PRO A 524 -0.20 14.75 -14.33
C PRO A 524 0.29 14.01 -15.57
N PRO A 525 0.78 14.74 -16.60
CA PRO A 525 1.46 14.15 -17.75
C PRO A 525 2.59 13.20 -17.32
N SER A 526 2.80 12.15 -18.12
CA SER A 526 3.86 11.15 -17.90
C SER A 526 4.62 10.93 -19.21
N LEU A 527 5.56 11.83 -19.49
CA LEU A 527 6.40 11.76 -20.70
C LEU A 527 7.39 10.60 -20.66
N ASP A 528 7.84 10.24 -19.45
CA ASP A 528 8.68 9.08 -19.18
C ASP A 528 7.94 8.15 -18.21
N PRO A 529 7.48 6.98 -18.66
CA PRO A 529 6.77 6.01 -17.82
C PRO A 529 7.71 5.17 -16.94
N SER A 530 9.04 5.34 -17.06
CA SER A 530 10.02 4.55 -16.32
C SER A 530 9.95 4.88 -14.81
N PRO A 531 10.05 3.88 -13.93
CA PRO A 531 10.10 4.11 -12.49
C PRO A 531 11.46 4.67 -12.08
N TRP A 532 11.48 5.88 -11.53
CA TRP A 532 12.71 6.54 -11.08
C TRP A 532 12.97 6.30 -9.59
N GLN A 533 14.19 5.88 -9.28
CA GLN A 533 14.63 5.65 -7.91
C GLN A 533 15.52 6.81 -7.44
N ALA A 534 15.23 7.33 -6.25
CA ALA A 534 16.16 8.17 -5.50
C ALA A 534 17.24 7.27 -4.88
N ILE A 535 18.48 7.59 -5.19
CA ILE A 535 19.67 6.94 -4.65
C ILE A 535 20.68 8.03 -4.25
N ASP A 536 21.56 7.73 -3.32
CA ASP A 536 22.72 8.57 -3.04
C ASP A 536 23.96 7.68 -3.10
N SER A 537 24.73 7.77 -4.18
CA SER A 537 25.90 6.91 -4.39
C SER A 537 26.96 7.62 -5.20
N MET A 538 28.23 7.30 -4.90
CA MET A 538 29.35 7.80 -5.68
C MET A 538 29.33 7.22 -7.09
N ALA A 539 29.60 8.07 -8.07
CA ALA A 539 29.66 7.73 -9.47
C ALA A 539 30.76 8.55 -10.16
N TRP A 540 31.12 8.13 -11.37
CA TRP A 540 32.14 8.77 -12.18
C TRP A 540 31.63 8.87 -13.61
N LEU A 541 31.76 10.06 -14.20
CA LEU A 541 31.65 10.23 -15.64
C LEU A 541 33.02 9.97 -16.25
N GLN A 542 33.10 9.08 -17.22
CA GLN A 542 34.33 8.79 -17.95
C GLN A 542 34.24 9.34 -19.37
N ASP A 543 35.16 10.23 -19.73
CA ASP A 543 35.24 10.83 -21.06
C ASP A 543 35.93 9.91 -22.09
N ALA A 544 35.99 10.36 -23.35
CA ALA A 544 36.65 9.64 -24.45
C ALA A 544 38.16 9.41 -24.21
N GLY A 545 38.80 10.30 -23.46
CA GLY A 545 40.22 10.25 -23.11
C GLY A 545 40.51 9.40 -21.87
N GLY A 546 39.49 8.84 -21.24
CA GLY A 546 39.60 8.03 -20.02
C GLY A 546 39.65 8.84 -18.72
N HIS A 547 39.51 10.17 -18.76
CA HIS A 547 39.44 10.99 -17.56
C HIS A 547 38.14 10.73 -16.80
N ARG A 548 38.27 10.63 -15.47
CA ARG A 548 37.15 10.38 -14.57
C ARG A 548 36.78 11.65 -13.83
N HIS A 549 35.52 12.04 -13.94
CA HIS A 549 34.95 13.16 -13.21
C HIS A 549 34.03 12.65 -12.11
N ALA A 550 34.38 12.95 -10.86
CA ALA A 550 33.59 12.55 -9.70
C ALA A 550 32.21 13.22 -9.69
N CYS A 551 31.17 12.42 -9.45
CA CYS A 551 29.82 12.90 -9.27
C CYS A 551 29.04 12.04 -8.29
N THR A 552 27.89 12.55 -7.86
CA THR A 552 26.97 11.82 -6.99
C THR A 552 25.73 11.46 -7.79
N LEU A 553 25.43 10.16 -7.91
CA LEU A 553 24.18 9.69 -8.47
C LEU A 553 23.04 9.98 -7.48
N LYS A 554 22.09 10.84 -7.90
CA LYS A 554 20.94 11.27 -7.09
C LYS A 554 19.63 10.61 -7.49
N ALA A 555 19.50 10.24 -8.77
CA ALA A 555 18.38 9.44 -9.25
C ALA A 555 18.79 8.55 -10.42
N ILE A 556 18.12 7.41 -10.59
CA ILE A 556 18.37 6.47 -11.68
C ILE A 556 17.09 5.74 -12.09
N SER A 557 16.97 5.41 -13.37
CA SER A 557 15.91 4.57 -13.92
C SER A 557 16.41 3.79 -15.15
N GLU A 558 15.52 3.03 -15.77
CA GLU A 558 15.79 2.38 -17.06
C GLU A 558 15.95 3.36 -18.22
N SER A 559 15.65 4.64 -18.05
CA SER A 559 15.69 5.64 -19.13
C SER A 559 16.80 6.69 -18.96
N GLY A 560 17.37 6.82 -17.76
CA GLY A 560 18.47 7.76 -17.51
C GLY A 560 18.87 7.87 -16.04
N ALA A 561 19.67 8.90 -15.75
CA ALA A 561 20.16 9.23 -14.41
C ALA A 561 20.17 10.74 -14.14
N GLU A 562 20.12 11.11 -12.86
CA GLU A 562 20.36 12.48 -12.39
C GLU A 562 21.57 12.49 -11.47
N LEU A 563 22.50 13.38 -11.76
CA LEU A 563 23.82 13.46 -11.14
C LEU A 563 24.01 14.84 -10.51
N LEU A 564 24.79 14.89 -9.44
CA LEU A 564 25.33 16.11 -8.86
C LEU A 564 26.85 16.08 -8.99
N LEU A 565 27.40 16.94 -9.85
CA LEU A 565 28.84 17.05 -10.08
C LEU A 565 29.54 17.68 -8.86
N HIS A 566 30.76 17.21 -8.55
CA HIS A 566 31.56 17.78 -7.46
C HIS A 566 32.30 19.06 -7.88
N ALA A 567 32.60 19.19 -9.16
CA ALA A 567 33.20 20.36 -9.77
C ALA A 567 32.55 20.61 -11.14
N LYS A 568 32.67 21.83 -11.68
CA LYS A 568 32.26 22.11 -13.06
C LYS A 568 33.10 21.25 -14.01
N THR A 569 32.45 20.40 -14.78
CA THR A 569 33.09 19.57 -15.82
C THR A 569 32.97 20.24 -17.18
N THR A 570 33.77 19.75 -18.13
CA THR A 570 33.61 20.02 -19.57
C THR A 570 32.26 19.49 -20.07
N PRO A 571 31.76 20.00 -21.22
CA PRO A 571 30.52 19.51 -21.82
C PRO A 571 30.60 18.01 -22.12
N LEU A 572 29.51 17.29 -21.85
CA LEU A 572 29.39 15.86 -22.19
C LEU A 572 29.60 15.66 -23.69
N VAL A 573 30.50 14.75 -24.06
CA VAL A 573 30.69 14.31 -25.45
C VAL A 573 29.92 13.01 -25.68
N ALA A 574 29.62 12.67 -26.93
CA ALA A 574 28.80 11.50 -27.27
C ALA A 574 29.37 10.15 -26.75
N SER A 575 30.67 10.09 -26.48
CA SER A 575 31.37 8.92 -25.93
C SER A 575 31.45 8.89 -24.40
N THR A 576 30.86 9.86 -23.69
CA THR A 576 30.87 9.86 -22.23
C THR A 576 30.05 8.69 -21.68
N THR A 577 30.62 7.98 -20.71
CA THR A 577 29.94 6.88 -20.02
C THR A 577 29.80 7.18 -18.52
N LEU A 578 28.76 6.62 -17.90
CA LEU A 578 28.52 6.71 -16.46
C LEU A 578 28.89 5.38 -15.80
N CYS A 579 29.70 5.45 -14.74
CA CYS A 579 30.11 4.33 -13.92
C CYS A 579 29.70 4.58 -12.47
N TRP A 580 28.99 3.64 -11.83
CA TRP A 580 28.58 3.78 -10.42
C TRP A 580 28.70 2.49 -9.60
N CYS A 581 28.95 1.35 -10.25
CA CYS A 581 29.11 0.06 -9.60
C CYS A 581 29.93 -0.89 -10.49
N LYS A 582 30.26 -2.09 -9.99
CA LYS A 582 31.02 -3.10 -10.77
C LYS A 582 30.10 -4.04 -11.54
N GLU A 583 28.86 -4.17 -11.11
CA GLU A 583 27.87 -5.13 -11.63
C GLU A 583 27.22 -4.67 -12.93
N VAL A 584 27.26 -3.37 -13.22
CA VAL A 584 26.79 -2.76 -14.46
C VAL A 584 27.98 -2.18 -15.20
N PRO A 585 28.20 -2.53 -16.48
CA PRO A 585 29.26 -1.94 -17.27
C PRO A 585 29.06 -0.42 -17.42
N PRO A 586 30.11 0.34 -17.76
CA PRO A 586 29.98 1.76 -18.07
C PRO A 586 28.91 1.99 -19.15
N LEU A 587 27.86 2.75 -18.83
CA LEU A 587 26.77 2.98 -19.77
C LEU A 587 26.93 4.30 -20.51
N PRO A 588 26.70 4.36 -21.83
CA PRO A 588 26.76 5.60 -22.58
C PRO A 588 25.66 6.56 -22.12
N VAL A 589 25.99 7.85 -22.04
CA VAL A 589 25.05 8.89 -21.59
C VAL A 589 24.93 10.04 -22.59
N GLN A 590 23.73 10.60 -22.68
CA GLN A 590 23.42 11.79 -23.48
C GLN A 590 22.82 12.85 -22.57
N LEU A 591 23.25 14.11 -22.73
CA LEU A 591 22.74 15.22 -21.93
C LEU A 591 21.25 15.46 -22.23
N GLU A 592 20.42 15.43 -21.19
CA GLU A 592 19.02 15.86 -21.26
C GLU A 592 18.87 17.30 -20.76
N MET A 593 19.46 17.61 -19.62
CA MET A 593 19.37 18.94 -19.01
C MET A 593 20.55 19.18 -18.06
N ALA A 594 21.06 20.41 -18.00
CA ALA A 594 22.04 20.86 -17.01
C ALA A 594 21.47 22.03 -16.21
N SER A 595 21.71 22.05 -14.90
CA SER A 595 21.32 23.15 -14.02
C SER A 595 22.33 23.30 -12.88
N GLY A 596 23.19 24.32 -12.95
CA GLY A 596 24.29 24.49 -12.00
C GLY A 596 25.25 23.30 -12.03
N LEU A 597 25.37 22.58 -10.90
CA LEU A 597 26.12 21.32 -10.81
C LEU A 597 25.25 20.08 -11.05
N GLY A 598 23.94 20.24 -11.24
CA GLY A 598 23.02 19.16 -11.55
C GLY A 598 23.06 18.79 -13.03
N LEU A 599 23.19 17.50 -13.31
CA LEU A 599 23.19 16.94 -14.67
C LEU A 599 22.14 15.84 -14.79
N ALA A 600 21.17 16.01 -15.69
CA ALA A 600 20.22 14.98 -16.05
C ALA A 600 20.63 14.39 -17.39
N VAL A 601 20.75 13.07 -17.44
CA VAL A 601 21.22 12.33 -18.61
C VAL A 601 20.25 11.22 -18.98
N ARG A 602 20.15 10.92 -20.28
CA ARG A 602 19.50 9.72 -20.82
C ARG A 602 20.55 8.69 -21.17
N TRP A 603 20.17 7.42 -21.14
CA TRP A 603 21.02 6.37 -21.68
C TRP A 603 21.14 6.53 -23.20
N GLY A 604 22.36 6.39 -23.72
CA GLY A 604 22.59 6.18 -25.13
C GLY A 604 22.07 4.80 -25.58
N PRO A 605 22.35 4.39 -26.82
CA PRO A 605 22.00 3.05 -27.30
C PRO A 605 22.60 1.97 -26.38
N LEU A 606 21.75 1.12 -25.81
CA LEU A 606 22.16 0.00 -24.96
C LEU A 606 21.99 -1.32 -25.70
N SER A 607 22.99 -2.20 -25.60
CA SER A 607 22.84 -3.60 -25.98
C SER A 607 21.83 -4.32 -25.09
N ALA A 608 21.31 -5.46 -25.56
CA ALA A 608 20.40 -6.29 -24.76
C ALA A 608 21.02 -6.76 -23.43
N LEU A 609 22.34 -7.00 -23.42
CA LEU A 609 23.07 -7.41 -22.22
C LEU A 609 23.16 -6.26 -21.20
N GLU A 610 23.55 -5.06 -21.64
CA GLU A 610 23.65 -3.87 -20.79
C GLU A 610 22.29 -3.51 -20.18
N ARG A 611 21.22 -3.53 -20.99
CA ARG A 611 19.86 -3.30 -20.49
C ARG A 611 19.45 -4.34 -19.45
N LYS A 612 19.76 -5.62 -19.68
CA LYS A 612 19.48 -6.70 -18.72
C LYS A 612 20.26 -6.52 -17.42
N GLN A 613 21.54 -6.11 -17.49
CA GLN A 613 22.35 -5.82 -16.30
C GLN A 613 21.82 -4.61 -15.52
N LEU A 614 21.41 -3.54 -16.23
CA LEU A 614 20.78 -2.38 -15.62
C LEU A 614 19.48 -2.76 -14.90
N ILE A 615 18.60 -3.54 -15.52
CA ILE A 615 17.34 -4.02 -14.89
C ILE A 615 17.63 -4.89 -13.65
N ARG A 616 18.60 -5.81 -13.75
CA ARG A 616 19.02 -6.63 -12.59
C ARG A 616 19.51 -5.77 -11.44
N TRP A 617 20.34 -4.77 -11.75
CA TRP A 617 20.84 -3.86 -10.74
C TRP A 617 19.72 -2.99 -10.13
N LEU A 618 18.81 -2.47 -10.96
CA LEU A 618 17.71 -1.63 -10.51
C LEU A 618 16.70 -2.37 -9.65
N PHE A 619 16.41 -3.65 -9.90
CA PHE A 619 15.24 -4.29 -9.28
C PHE A 619 15.54 -5.61 -8.56
N CYS A 620 16.65 -6.28 -8.87
CA CYS A 620 16.92 -7.63 -8.39
C CYS A 620 17.96 -7.69 -7.27
N ARG A 621 18.64 -6.58 -6.94
CA ARG A 621 19.68 -6.55 -5.89
C ARG A 621 19.11 -6.92 -4.52
N PRO A 622 19.83 -7.73 -3.72
CA PRO A 622 19.46 -7.99 -2.34
C PRO A 622 19.31 -6.69 -1.53
N ASN A 623 18.27 -6.62 -0.70
CA ASN A 623 18.05 -5.51 0.25
C ASN A 623 17.92 -4.12 -0.39
N CYS A 624 17.57 -4.04 -1.68
CA CYS A 624 17.44 -2.74 -2.37
C CYS A 624 16.17 -1.97 -1.95
N TRP A 625 15.16 -2.67 -1.44
CA TRP A 625 13.88 -2.10 -1.00
C TRP A 625 13.89 -1.83 0.51
N ARG A 626 13.72 -0.55 0.91
CA ARG A 626 13.77 -0.13 2.32
C ARG A 626 12.39 -0.01 2.97
N ASP A 627 12.37 -0.18 4.29
CA ASP A 627 11.28 0.28 5.13
C ASP A 627 11.42 1.79 5.34
N ARG A 628 10.50 2.57 4.76
CA ARG A 628 10.46 4.02 4.92
C ARG A 628 9.64 4.37 6.16
N MET A 629 10.03 5.41 6.88
CA MET A 629 9.24 5.91 8.01
C MET A 629 8.38 7.08 7.55
N ALA A 630 7.10 7.07 7.94
CA ALA A 630 6.24 8.21 7.75
C ALA A 630 6.84 9.43 8.48
N PRO A 631 7.05 10.56 7.80
CA PRO A 631 7.60 11.74 8.44
C PRO A 631 6.61 12.35 9.45
N PRO A 632 7.08 13.25 10.35
CA PRO A 632 6.21 13.94 11.29
C PRO A 632 5.04 14.62 10.58
N GLU A 633 3.84 14.37 11.09
CA GLU A 633 2.57 14.71 10.45
C GLU A 633 2.44 16.21 10.12
N TRP A 634 2.83 17.08 11.04
CA TRP A 634 2.76 18.53 10.84
C TRP A 634 3.68 19.01 9.70
N LYS A 635 4.85 18.39 9.50
CA LYS A 635 5.76 18.72 8.38
C LYS A 635 5.15 18.28 7.06
N ALA A 636 4.63 17.05 7.02
CA ALA A 636 4.00 16.51 5.82
C ALA A 636 2.73 17.30 5.46
N LEU A 637 1.93 17.70 6.44
CA LEU A 637 0.74 18.53 6.23
C LEU A 637 1.11 19.91 5.68
N ALA A 638 2.13 20.58 6.24
CA ALA A 638 2.59 21.88 5.73
C ALA A 638 3.03 21.79 4.26
N VAL A 639 3.74 20.72 3.89
CA VAL A 639 4.16 20.48 2.50
C VAL A 639 2.94 20.18 1.61
N LEU A 640 1.98 19.39 2.08
CA LEU A 640 0.75 19.11 1.33
C LEU A 640 -0.01 20.41 1.03
N LEU A 641 -0.19 21.27 2.03
CA LEU A 641 -0.90 22.54 1.89
C LEU A 641 -0.17 23.46 0.91
N ALA A 642 1.16 23.56 0.99
CA ALA A 642 1.96 24.35 0.06
C ALA A 642 1.91 23.80 -1.39
N ARG A 643 1.69 22.50 -1.56
CA ARG A 643 1.62 21.82 -2.87
C ARG A 643 0.21 21.65 -3.42
N LEU A 644 -0.82 21.98 -2.65
CA LEU A 644 -2.22 21.72 -3.02
C LEU A 644 -2.61 22.38 -4.34
N PHE A 645 -2.15 23.62 -4.56
CA PHE A 645 -2.46 24.41 -5.74
C PHE A 645 -1.31 24.47 -6.77
N THR A 646 -0.21 23.75 -6.54
CA THR A 646 0.87 23.62 -7.51
C THR A 646 0.84 22.24 -8.14
N ALA A 647 0.90 22.18 -9.47
CA ALA A 647 0.98 20.92 -10.19
C ALA A 647 2.41 20.35 -10.06
N PRO A 648 2.59 19.07 -9.68
CA PRO A 648 3.91 18.46 -9.69
C PRO A 648 4.41 18.45 -11.14
N SER A 649 5.56 19.07 -11.34
CA SER A 649 6.35 18.90 -12.54
C SER A 649 6.98 17.51 -12.52
N ARG A 650 7.22 16.92 -13.68
CA ARG A 650 8.00 15.68 -13.85
C ARG A 650 9.21 15.88 -14.77
N ARG A 651 9.66 17.14 -14.87
CA ARG A 651 10.88 17.49 -15.58
C ARG A 651 12.09 16.97 -14.80
N PRO A 652 13.27 16.89 -15.42
CA PRO A 652 14.46 16.47 -14.69
C PRO A 652 14.70 17.36 -13.45
N PHE A 653 15.24 16.77 -12.39
CA PHE A 653 15.37 17.30 -11.02
C PHE A 653 14.06 17.53 -10.25
N GLN A 654 12.91 17.25 -10.87
CA GLN A 654 11.58 17.29 -10.24
C GLN A 654 10.83 15.97 -10.46
N ARG A 655 11.55 14.87 -10.68
CA ARG A 655 10.94 13.56 -10.97
C ARG A 655 10.18 12.99 -9.76
N CYS A 656 9.24 12.12 -10.07
CA CYS A 656 8.60 11.25 -9.07
C CYS A 656 9.60 10.17 -8.66
N LEU A 657 10.15 10.28 -7.44
CA LEU A 657 11.22 9.40 -6.97
C LEU A 657 10.75 8.49 -5.84
N MET A 658 10.96 7.19 -6.01
CA MET A 658 10.85 6.21 -4.93
C MET A 658 12.22 5.95 -4.31
N GLN A 659 12.30 5.82 -2.99
CA GLN A 659 13.59 5.66 -2.33
C GLN A 659 14.11 4.22 -2.48
N GLN A 660 15.35 4.07 -2.92
CA GLN A 660 16.06 2.80 -2.99
C GLN A 660 17.32 2.82 -2.12
N ALA A 661 17.81 1.65 -1.70
CA ALA A 661 19.07 1.56 -0.98
C ALA A 661 20.29 1.92 -1.84
N SER A 662 21.21 2.71 -1.25
CA SER A 662 22.56 2.96 -1.77
C SER A 662 23.44 1.71 -1.70
N LEU A 663 24.50 1.69 -2.52
CA LEU A 663 25.49 0.59 -2.54
C LEU A 663 26.31 0.50 -1.25
N THR A 664 26.47 1.59 -0.52
CA THR A 664 27.20 1.63 0.75
C THR A 664 26.45 0.94 1.90
N ASP A 665 25.13 0.84 1.78
CA ASP A 665 24.27 0.36 2.85
C ASP A 665 23.95 -1.13 2.70
N SER A 666 24.29 -1.75 1.56
CA SER A 666 24.25 -3.20 1.36
C SER A 666 25.52 -3.83 1.93
N GLY A 667 25.53 -4.05 3.26
CA GLY A 667 26.67 -4.53 4.05
C GLY A 667 27.43 -5.73 3.48
N GLY A 668 28.44 -5.46 2.67
CA GLY A 668 29.63 -6.29 2.51
C GLY A 668 30.79 -5.62 3.27
N PRO A 669 31.73 -6.40 3.85
CA PRO A 669 32.84 -5.83 4.60
C PRO A 669 33.68 -4.97 3.67
N VAL A 670 33.98 -3.75 4.12
CA VAL A 670 35.05 -2.93 3.56
C VAL A 670 36.35 -3.64 3.92
N GLY A 671 36.95 -4.29 2.92
CA GLY A 671 38.30 -4.84 2.94
C GLY A 671 39.03 -4.37 1.70
#